data_AF-A0A5E3WIR4-F1
#
_entry.id   AF-A0A5E3WIR4-F1
#
_cell.length_a   1.000
_cell.length_b   1.000
_cell.length_c   1.000
_cell.angle_alpha   90.00
_cell.angle_beta   90.00
_cell.angle_gamma   90.00
#
_symmetry.space_group_name_H-M   'P 1'
#
loop_
_entity.id
_entity.type
_entity.pdbx_description
1 polymer ?
#
loop_
_entity_poly.entity_id
_entity_poly.type
_entity_poly.pdbx_seq_one_letter_code
_entity_poly.pdbx_strand_id
1 'polypeptide(L)'
;MPTPTLSIFPRGPGKPYNELSRQERLDRMGAWFLGNRGENARIFQESMASIIWDVQSARQEIWSNDSETITTATKKSPEFKASVAHLEGCLSALATELSATSVPFHSLRNAGHTSTDSSVPALLGYALAQLYNQDSASSEAGSFTDYIEYTVAQQLCHILGYTLDSTGPAPARPSHNDVFGWGHITADSSIANLESMLIARNLKYYPLSLHKAMDEDPSLKIVQTTFTIRLRTSSEPKLFYDCTSWELLNLDSLTIARIPGQLYERYNISSEALSDIVRPFSIHTLGMERLDAEFGITKPPVYFVSVANRHSWSKGCAITGSGSGNLIELGVDGDMRMDVNELKGRLDTCLRKQQAVFCVVAVCGTTEHGAVDPVNAIVGLREDMARRGLSFMIHADAALGGYLACKVHRATLQVPSDRKRDAHAIGLSPWTHAQLGGLSSVDSVTVDPLKSGYASCPAGVLCMRDSRLRFLTHWTSTSGADYDAGTYIERSKPGAAAVSILLSHEVIGLERDDEGGYAHLLGTAMLTAIKMYCHWVTMDLTSDRLVVTAINRLPVERKDNASGDEILQQKRDILEQIVGRANEDLEEDADVMRLLCQLGSDTVVNAFVCNFRLEAGGAINDDVAEANFLNQRLHDRLSVHRRSQDVITDRPIILNRVGFKASTYKGALDTLKTRMKVKGPGDLVALSSVTMHPFPVAETLLSGMVTEFRKVAEEEITNCLVRVKPRRSIHGFILQGLHAGSQSGVYSAHLVYLPMFHIKNHQRQLILRVSVKLEKAQTEKINGKRSSVLTVHTSCKTLQGLSTLDEVLAKGSFEADIYEGFPDIYASQWSLLSDVKFTFRREQDILVNQSLASSGDYDSAIKYPEKTPFYVYAHANQSVNIDHVLTMAPNVQLSAAGAVLSLVPPTRLDPSVGLYKLTLDDYVERTMHPFSGAGFFTPGRKLRVTVRGDDKSNFEGHGTLELPAQLHVDYAFLNQEMAADVYIVAPASSAHGSETVRTLAGYLVQAFRTGEIEWTGNVVVAFNKYLEKRQHSLPTGYSITLGVPTSLPKEVGSYKFVVVSRFVCKQPSSARSQSFARGQTWAEKYPGKI
;
A
#
# COMPACT_ATOMS: atom_id res chain seq x y z
N MET A 1 42.46 7.65 15.72
CA MET A 1 42.64 6.31 16.31
C MET A 1 41.43 5.46 15.90
N PRO A 2 41.57 4.17 15.57
CA PRO A 2 40.40 3.33 15.42
C PRO A 2 39.84 3.13 16.84
N THR A 3 38.74 3.80 17.15
CA THR A 3 37.92 3.44 18.33
C THR A 3 37.55 1.97 18.15
N PRO A 4 37.87 1.08 19.10
CA PRO A 4 37.47 -0.31 19.00
C PRO A 4 35.95 -0.35 18.82
N THR A 5 35.45 -1.22 17.96
CA THR A 5 34.10 -1.76 18.13
C THR A 5 33.95 -2.08 19.61
N LEU A 6 32.88 -1.59 20.24
CA LEU A 6 32.49 -1.87 21.63
C LEU A 6 32.10 -3.35 21.76
N SER A 7 33.01 -4.25 21.38
CA SER A 7 32.82 -5.69 21.44
C SER A 7 33.06 -6.14 22.86
N ILE A 8 32.06 -6.81 23.42
CA ILE A 8 32.14 -7.39 24.77
C ILE A 8 32.57 -8.87 24.72
N PHE A 9 32.86 -9.40 23.52
CA PHE A 9 33.21 -10.80 23.27
C PHE A 9 34.68 -10.95 22.81
N PRO A 10 35.27 -12.16 22.90
CA PRO A 10 36.60 -12.42 22.35
C PRO A 10 36.67 -12.09 20.85
N ARG A 11 37.87 -11.70 20.38
CA ARG A 11 38.10 -11.36 18.96
C ARG A 11 37.56 -12.47 18.07
N GLY A 12 36.76 -12.08 17.07
CA GLY A 12 36.19 -12.96 16.05
C GLY A 12 37.26 -13.70 15.22
N PRO A 13 36.86 -14.43 14.15
CA PRO A 13 37.76 -15.30 13.40
C PRO A 13 39.06 -14.57 12.98
N GLY A 14 40.19 -15.29 13.02
CA GLY A 14 41.55 -14.71 12.99
C GLY A 14 41.94 -13.90 11.74
N LYS A 15 41.13 -13.89 10.67
CA LYS A 15 41.31 -13.01 9.51
C LYS A 15 40.21 -11.91 9.50
N PRO A 16 40.59 -10.62 9.55
CA PRO A 16 39.70 -9.47 9.31
C PRO A 16 38.88 -9.62 8.02
N TYR A 17 37.67 -9.08 7.99
CA TYR A 17 36.74 -9.28 6.86
C TYR A 17 37.28 -8.72 5.53
N ASN A 18 37.94 -7.57 5.58
CA ASN A 18 38.57 -6.92 4.42
C ASN A 18 39.75 -7.72 3.84
N GLU A 19 40.40 -8.58 4.63
CA GLU A 19 41.50 -9.46 4.20
C GLU A 19 41.01 -10.78 3.58
N LEU A 20 39.72 -11.10 3.70
CA LEU A 20 39.15 -12.31 3.12
C LEU A 20 39.11 -12.23 1.59
N SER A 21 39.39 -13.36 0.96
CA SER A 21 39.01 -13.60 -0.43
C SER A 21 37.49 -13.55 -0.59
N ARG A 22 37.04 -13.37 -1.83
CA ARG A 22 35.61 -13.35 -2.18
C ARG A 22 34.87 -14.57 -1.64
N GLN A 23 35.40 -15.77 -1.89
CA GLN A 23 34.77 -17.01 -1.42
C GLN A 23 34.72 -17.08 0.11
N GLU A 24 35.80 -16.71 0.80
CA GLU A 24 35.82 -16.68 2.28
C GLU A 24 34.78 -15.70 2.87
N ARG A 25 34.48 -14.58 2.18
CA ARG A 25 33.40 -13.66 2.58
C ARG A 25 32.03 -14.31 2.46
N LEU A 26 31.78 -14.96 1.33
CA LEU A 26 30.52 -15.68 1.07
C LEU A 26 30.32 -16.84 2.04
N ASP A 27 31.36 -17.61 2.32
CA ASP A 27 31.33 -18.71 3.28
C ASP A 27 30.97 -18.20 4.69
N ARG A 28 31.53 -17.05 5.09
CA ARG A 28 31.20 -16.40 6.37
C ARG A 28 29.75 -15.93 6.42
N MET A 29 29.25 -15.31 5.35
CA MET A 29 27.83 -14.92 5.24
C MET A 29 26.90 -16.13 5.29
N GLY A 30 27.30 -17.23 4.65
CA GLY A 30 26.58 -18.49 4.64
C GLY A 30 26.27 -19.02 6.04
N ALA A 31 27.12 -18.74 7.03
CA ALA A 31 26.94 -19.18 8.41
C ALA A 31 25.98 -18.30 9.24
N TRP A 32 25.57 -17.12 8.74
CA TRP A 32 24.76 -16.17 9.51
C TRP A 32 23.26 -16.41 9.42
N PHE A 33 22.77 -17.27 8.54
CA PHE A 33 21.35 -17.49 8.29
C PHE A 33 21.00 -18.97 8.32
N LEU A 34 19.72 -19.28 8.53
CA LEU A 34 19.26 -20.67 8.51
C LEU A 34 19.33 -21.25 7.09
N GLY A 35 19.04 -20.38 6.11
CA GLY A 35 19.16 -20.66 4.68
C GLY A 35 17.82 -20.91 4.00
N ASN A 36 17.81 -20.78 2.67
CA ASN A 36 16.62 -20.90 1.83
C ASN A 36 15.87 -22.22 2.02
N ARG A 37 16.58 -23.29 2.37
CA ARG A 37 16.05 -24.65 2.56
C ARG A 37 16.41 -25.24 3.92
N GLY A 38 16.86 -24.41 4.86
CA GLY A 38 17.33 -24.87 6.16
C GLY A 38 18.68 -25.58 6.11
N GLU A 39 19.57 -25.17 5.22
CA GLU A 39 20.90 -25.74 5.03
C GLU A 39 21.71 -25.78 6.33
N ASN A 40 21.50 -24.82 7.23
CA ASN A 40 22.17 -24.73 8.54
C ASN A 40 21.33 -25.21 9.72
N ALA A 41 20.24 -25.96 9.48
CA ALA A 41 19.34 -26.42 10.56
C ALA A 41 20.05 -27.24 11.65
N ARG A 42 21.07 -28.03 11.28
CA ARG A 42 21.86 -28.81 12.24
C ARG A 42 22.67 -27.92 13.18
N ILE A 43 23.32 -26.89 12.65
CA ILE A 43 24.10 -25.92 13.44
C ILE A 43 23.16 -25.20 14.42
N PHE A 44 21.98 -24.79 13.95
CA PHE A 44 20.97 -24.16 14.78
C PHE A 44 20.48 -25.08 15.91
N GLN A 45 20.19 -26.35 15.60
CA GLN A 45 19.75 -27.35 16.58
C GLN A 45 20.82 -27.62 17.65
N GLU A 46 22.07 -27.81 17.24
CA GLU A 46 23.20 -28.04 18.15
C GLU A 46 23.44 -26.82 19.05
N SER A 47 23.34 -25.60 18.48
CA SER A 47 23.46 -24.35 19.24
C SER A 47 22.33 -24.18 20.27
N MET A 48 21.09 -24.50 19.89
CA MET A 48 19.95 -24.46 20.81
C MET A 48 20.10 -25.47 21.95
N ALA A 49 20.59 -26.68 21.65
CA ALA A 49 20.87 -27.69 22.67
C ALA A 49 21.96 -27.22 23.65
N SER A 50 23.01 -26.55 23.16
CA SER A 50 24.03 -25.93 24.02
C SER A 50 23.44 -24.87 24.93
N ILE A 51 22.59 -23.97 24.41
CA ILE A 51 21.91 -22.94 25.21
C ILE A 51 21.10 -23.58 26.35
N ILE A 52 20.33 -24.63 26.05
CA ILE A 52 19.53 -25.35 27.05
C ILE A 52 20.43 -25.97 28.12
N TRP A 53 21.54 -26.58 27.72
CA TRP A 53 22.52 -27.15 28.64
C TRP A 53 23.12 -26.09 29.56
N ASP A 54 23.58 -24.96 29.02
CA ASP A 54 24.20 -23.88 29.79
C ASP A 54 23.22 -23.28 30.79
N VAL A 55 21.97 -23.05 30.38
CA VAL A 55 20.89 -22.59 31.29
C VAL A 55 20.60 -23.61 32.37
N GLN A 56 20.58 -24.90 32.05
CA GLN A 56 20.40 -25.96 33.04
C GLN A 56 21.54 -25.97 34.06
N SER A 57 22.79 -25.93 33.59
CA SER A 57 23.98 -25.91 34.45
C SER A 57 23.97 -24.66 35.35
N ALA A 58 23.67 -23.49 34.81
CA ALA A 58 23.57 -22.25 35.60
C ALA A 58 22.51 -22.36 36.71
N ARG A 59 21.34 -22.93 36.42
CA ARG A 59 20.28 -23.13 37.43
C ARG A 59 20.65 -24.15 38.51
N GLN A 60 21.51 -25.13 38.20
CA GLN A 60 21.99 -26.11 39.18
C GLN A 60 23.12 -25.55 40.06
N GLU A 61 23.92 -24.62 39.53
CA GLU A 61 25.00 -23.98 40.25
C GLU A 61 24.49 -22.88 41.20
N ILE A 62 23.53 -22.07 40.74
CA ILE A 62 22.88 -21.04 41.54
C ILE A 62 22.07 -21.74 42.66
N TRP A 63 22.59 -21.65 43.88
CA TRP A 63 22.07 -22.32 45.08
C TRP A 63 22.02 -23.85 44.97
N SER A 64 23.18 -24.45 44.72
CA SER A 64 23.37 -25.91 44.58
C SER A 64 22.85 -26.80 45.73
N ASN A 65 22.46 -26.23 46.87
CA ASN A 65 21.92 -26.96 48.02
C ASN A 65 20.38 -27.07 48.01
N ASP A 66 19.70 -26.37 47.11
CA ASP A 66 18.24 -26.43 46.99
C ASP A 66 17.78 -27.78 46.44
N SER A 67 16.70 -28.32 46.99
CA SER A 67 16.12 -29.59 46.53
C SER A 67 15.37 -29.45 45.20
N GLU A 68 15.42 -30.48 44.35
CA GLU A 68 14.63 -30.52 43.12
C GLU A 68 13.13 -30.40 43.38
N THR A 69 12.46 -29.39 42.78
CA THR A 69 11.01 -29.23 42.87
C THR A 69 10.25 -30.21 41.95
N ILE A 70 10.81 -30.52 40.78
CA ILE A 70 10.21 -31.44 39.80
C ILE A 70 10.97 -32.78 39.81
N THR A 71 10.52 -33.68 40.69
CA THR A 71 11.20 -34.96 40.96
C THR A 71 11.03 -35.99 39.84
N THR A 72 11.87 -37.05 39.88
CA THR A 72 11.72 -38.23 39.02
C THR A 72 10.35 -38.92 39.17
N ALA A 73 9.77 -38.93 40.38
CA ALA A 73 8.44 -39.50 40.61
C ALA A 73 7.35 -38.69 39.89
N THR A 74 7.42 -37.35 39.96
CA THR A 74 6.52 -36.44 39.23
C THR A 74 6.60 -36.69 37.73
N LYS A 75 7.81 -36.77 37.15
CA LYS A 75 8.02 -37.02 35.71
C LYS A 75 7.49 -38.40 35.26
N LYS A 76 7.46 -39.39 36.15
CA LYS A 76 6.94 -40.74 35.86
C LYS A 76 5.42 -40.84 35.94
N SER A 77 4.74 -39.89 36.59
CA SER A 77 3.29 -39.86 36.76
C SER A 77 2.55 -39.84 35.41
N PRO A 78 1.35 -40.45 35.32
CA PRO A 78 0.55 -40.41 34.11
C PRO A 78 0.10 -38.98 33.74
N GLU A 79 -0.19 -38.12 34.72
CA GLU A 79 -0.64 -36.74 34.50
C GLU A 79 0.46 -35.88 33.86
N PHE A 80 1.71 -36.03 34.31
CA PHE A 80 2.84 -35.32 33.71
C PHE A 80 3.07 -35.76 32.27
N LYS A 81 3.09 -37.07 32.00
CA LYS A 81 3.27 -37.62 30.64
C LYS A 81 2.15 -37.19 29.70
N ALA A 82 0.90 -37.19 30.17
CA ALA A 82 -0.24 -36.71 29.40
C ALA A 82 -0.11 -35.22 29.06
N SER A 83 0.35 -34.40 30.01
CA SER A 83 0.58 -32.96 29.79
C SER A 83 1.70 -32.70 28.77
N VAL A 84 2.80 -33.47 28.83
CA VAL A 84 3.90 -33.38 27.83
C VAL A 84 3.41 -33.80 26.44
N ALA A 85 2.70 -34.92 26.34
CA ALA A 85 2.14 -35.38 25.05
C ALA A 85 1.16 -34.35 24.46
N HIS A 86 0.36 -33.69 25.31
CA HIS A 86 -0.53 -32.62 24.87
C HIS A 86 0.25 -31.40 24.34
N LEU A 87 1.31 -30.98 25.02
CA LEU A 87 2.21 -29.91 24.56
C LEU A 87 2.84 -30.25 23.21
N GLU A 88 3.40 -31.45 23.05
CA GLU A 88 4.00 -31.93 21.79
C GLU A 88 2.98 -31.95 20.64
N GLY A 89 1.75 -32.40 20.92
CA GLY A 89 0.64 -32.36 19.97
C GLY A 89 0.29 -30.93 19.53
N CYS A 90 0.21 -29.99 20.48
CA CYS A 90 -0.06 -28.58 20.18
C CYS A 90 1.07 -27.94 19.35
N LEU A 91 2.34 -28.20 19.69
CA LEU A 91 3.50 -27.68 18.96
C LEU A 91 3.54 -28.21 17.53
N SER A 92 3.30 -29.51 17.34
CA SER A 92 3.27 -30.13 16.01
C SER A 92 2.16 -29.54 15.13
N ALA A 93 0.96 -29.33 15.69
CA ALA A 93 -0.14 -28.70 14.98
C ALA A 93 0.17 -27.26 14.57
N LEU A 94 0.74 -26.45 15.48
CA LEU A 94 1.13 -25.07 15.18
C LEU A 94 2.25 -24.98 14.15
N ALA A 95 3.28 -25.82 14.25
CA ALA A 95 4.37 -25.85 13.28
C ALA A 95 3.88 -26.22 11.87
N THR A 96 2.98 -27.21 11.77
CA THR A 96 2.36 -27.62 10.52
C THR A 96 1.60 -26.45 9.89
N GLU A 97 0.76 -25.76 10.68
CA GLU A 97 -0.04 -24.64 10.18
C GLU A 97 0.82 -23.46 9.74
N LEU A 98 1.84 -23.08 10.52
CA LEU A 98 2.77 -22.01 10.17
C LEU A 98 3.51 -22.34 8.87
N SER A 99 3.99 -23.57 8.70
CA SER A 99 4.71 -23.98 7.47
C SER A 99 3.83 -23.94 6.21
N ALA A 100 2.54 -24.21 6.36
CA ALA A 100 1.59 -24.25 5.25
C ALA A 100 1.08 -22.86 4.83
N THR A 101 1.03 -21.90 5.76
CA THR A 101 0.29 -20.63 5.56
C THR A 101 1.12 -19.36 5.69
N SER A 102 2.33 -19.43 6.24
CA SER A 102 3.18 -18.25 6.43
C SER A 102 3.83 -17.81 5.13
N VAL A 103 4.03 -16.50 4.99
CA VAL A 103 4.81 -15.94 3.88
C VAL A 103 6.26 -16.43 3.98
N PRO A 104 6.87 -16.97 2.91
CA PRO A 104 8.21 -17.55 2.96
C PRO A 104 9.29 -16.47 2.90
N PHE A 105 9.46 -15.68 3.98
CA PHE A 105 10.43 -14.57 4.03
C PHE A 105 11.87 -14.99 3.76
N HIS A 106 12.21 -16.26 4.00
CA HIS A 106 13.52 -16.82 3.67
C HIS A 106 13.79 -16.87 2.16
N SER A 107 12.76 -17.04 1.34
CA SER A 107 12.90 -17.22 -0.11
C SER A 107 13.10 -15.90 -0.84
N LEU A 108 14.02 -15.85 -1.82
CA LEU A 108 14.13 -14.74 -2.76
C LEU A 108 12.84 -14.46 -3.54
N ARG A 109 11.98 -15.47 -3.73
CA ARG A 109 10.68 -15.27 -4.37
C ARG A 109 9.79 -14.33 -3.57
N ASN A 110 10.05 -14.14 -2.28
CA ASN A 110 9.46 -13.07 -1.52
C ASN A 110 10.24 -11.76 -1.70
N ALA A 111 9.66 -10.84 -2.48
CA ALA A 111 10.14 -9.48 -2.66
C ALA A 111 9.07 -8.45 -2.25
N GLY A 112 8.16 -8.80 -1.34
CA GLY A 112 7.03 -7.94 -0.99
C GLY A 112 7.32 -6.95 0.14
N HIS A 113 8.00 -7.39 1.21
CA HIS A 113 8.09 -6.62 2.45
C HIS A 113 9.54 -6.45 2.90
N THR A 114 9.80 -5.49 3.78
CA THR A 114 11.12 -5.29 4.43
C THR A 114 11.43 -6.35 5.50
N SER A 115 10.74 -7.50 5.44
CA SER A 115 10.97 -8.66 6.30
C SER A 115 11.64 -9.75 5.48
N THR A 116 12.66 -10.36 6.06
CA THR A 116 13.54 -11.33 5.40
C THR A 116 13.93 -12.41 6.42
N ASP A 117 14.75 -13.38 6.02
CA ASP A 117 15.29 -14.38 6.95
C ASP A 117 16.01 -13.69 8.11
N SER A 118 15.64 -14.03 9.35
CA SER A 118 16.35 -13.50 10.51
C SER A 118 17.73 -14.15 10.58
N SER A 119 18.72 -13.38 11.02
CA SER A 119 20.05 -13.94 11.26
C SER A 119 19.98 -14.98 12.39
N VAL A 120 20.67 -16.10 12.21
CA VAL A 120 20.88 -17.13 13.24
C VAL A 120 21.40 -16.54 14.56
N PRO A 121 22.39 -15.62 14.59
CA PRO A 121 22.78 -14.96 15.83
C PRO A 121 21.62 -14.21 16.51
N ALA A 122 20.76 -13.50 15.78
CA ALA A 122 19.60 -12.84 16.37
C ALA A 122 18.66 -13.86 17.04
N LEU A 123 18.34 -14.94 16.34
CA LEU A 123 17.43 -15.99 16.82
C LEU A 123 17.98 -16.68 18.08
N LEU A 124 19.27 -17.04 18.08
CA LEU A 124 19.92 -17.70 19.20
C LEU A 124 20.08 -16.74 20.40
N GLY A 125 20.43 -15.48 20.17
CA GLY A 125 20.53 -14.47 21.22
C GLY A 125 19.20 -14.22 21.91
N TYR A 126 18.11 -14.13 21.14
CA TYR A 126 16.77 -14.01 21.69
C TYR A 126 16.38 -15.25 22.51
N ALA A 127 16.59 -16.45 21.96
CA ALA A 127 16.25 -17.71 22.64
C ALA A 127 17.02 -17.88 23.97
N LEU A 128 18.31 -17.57 23.98
CA LEU A 128 19.14 -17.61 25.20
C LEU A 128 18.57 -16.69 26.28
N ALA A 129 18.35 -15.42 25.95
CA ALA A 129 17.90 -14.43 26.92
C ALA A 129 16.43 -14.63 27.36
N GLN A 130 15.57 -15.16 26.48
CA GLN A 130 14.18 -15.46 26.79
C GLN A 130 14.03 -16.51 27.92
N LEU A 131 15.01 -17.40 28.09
CA LEU A 131 15.04 -18.39 29.17
C LEU A 131 15.36 -17.78 30.55
N TYR A 132 15.91 -16.56 30.58
CA TYR A 132 16.10 -15.74 31.78
C TYR A 132 14.99 -14.72 31.98
N ASN A 133 14.28 -14.32 30.91
CA ASN A 133 13.11 -13.45 30.94
C ASN A 133 13.34 -12.13 31.71
N GLN A 134 14.51 -11.52 31.52
CA GLN A 134 14.83 -10.22 32.12
C GLN A 134 13.98 -9.10 31.52
N ASP A 135 13.49 -8.21 32.38
CA ASP A 135 12.69 -7.04 32.02
C ASP A 135 13.56 -5.78 32.13
N SER A 136 13.84 -5.13 30.99
CA SER A 136 14.65 -3.90 30.93
C SER A 136 13.87 -2.65 31.34
N ALA A 137 12.71 -2.78 31.99
CA ALA A 137 11.98 -1.66 32.59
C ALA A 137 12.54 -1.24 33.96
N SER A 138 13.37 -2.07 34.57
CA SER A 138 13.97 -1.80 35.88
C SER A 138 15.30 -2.51 36.02
N SER A 139 16.29 -1.82 36.55
CA SER A 139 17.64 -2.36 36.73
C SER A 139 17.69 -3.60 37.61
N GLU A 140 16.77 -3.77 38.57
CA GLU A 140 16.71 -4.96 39.43
C GLU A 140 16.22 -6.22 38.70
N ALA A 141 15.44 -6.06 37.63
CA ALA A 141 14.91 -7.16 36.82
C ALA A 141 15.74 -7.41 35.53
N GLY A 142 16.60 -6.48 35.15
CA GLY A 142 17.31 -6.50 33.87
C GLY A 142 18.72 -5.93 33.89
N SER A 143 19.42 -5.88 35.03
CA SER A 143 20.73 -5.22 35.17
C SER A 143 21.75 -5.56 34.08
N PHE A 144 21.79 -6.82 33.64
CA PHE A 144 22.69 -7.24 32.57
C PHE A 144 22.14 -6.84 31.20
N THR A 145 20.87 -7.10 30.92
CA THR A 145 20.26 -6.73 29.64
C THR A 145 20.17 -5.22 29.41
N ASP A 146 20.16 -4.40 30.46
CA ASP A 146 20.23 -2.94 30.39
C ASP A 146 21.59 -2.46 29.90
N TYR A 147 22.67 -3.04 30.41
CA TYR A 147 24.03 -2.82 29.90
C TYR A 147 24.15 -3.22 28.43
N ILE A 148 23.55 -4.37 28.06
CA ILE A 148 23.54 -4.86 26.68
C ILE A 148 22.77 -3.89 25.77
N GLU A 149 21.61 -3.42 26.20
CA GLU A 149 20.82 -2.44 25.45
C GLU A 149 21.59 -1.13 25.23
N TYR A 150 22.22 -0.62 26.28
CA TYR A 150 23.08 0.56 26.17
C TYR A 150 24.22 0.34 25.18
N THR A 151 24.87 -0.82 25.23
CA THR A 151 25.95 -1.20 24.30
C THR A 151 25.45 -1.20 22.86
N VAL A 152 24.30 -1.84 22.60
CA VAL A 152 23.65 -1.85 21.27
C VAL A 152 23.34 -0.44 20.79
N ALA A 153 22.81 0.42 21.67
CA ALA A 153 22.52 1.80 21.34
C ALA A 153 23.79 2.59 20.99
N GLN A 154 24.90 2.39 21.72
CA GLN A 154 26.18 3.01 21.41
C GLN A 154 26.76 2.49 20.08
N GLN A 155 26.63 1.20 19.79
CA GLN A 155 27.01 0.62 18.50
C GLN A 155 26.23 1.28 17.33
N LEU A 156 24.94 1.55 17.50
CA LEU A 156 24.14 2.24 16.49
C LEU A 156 24.50 3.74 16.40
N CYS A 157 24.71 4.43 17.53
CA CYS A 157 25.22 5.80 17.54
C CYS A 157 26.56 5.90 16.79
N HIS A 158 27.43 4.89 16.92
CA HIS A 158 28.71 4.82 16.24
C HIS A 158 28.57 4.85 14.72
N ILE A 159 27.72 3.99 14.14
CA ILE A 159 27.54 3.90 12.69
C ILE A 159 26.86 5.16 12.12
N LEU A 160 25.92 5.75 12.88
CA LEU A 160 25.25 7.01 12.54
C LEU A 160 26.21 8.22 12.58
N GLY A 161 27.37 8.07 13.21
CA GLY A 161 28.39 9.11 13.28
C GLY A 161 28.22 10.09 14.44
N TYR A 162 27.43 9.73 15.45
CA TYR A 162 27.39 10.46 16.71
C TYR A 162 28.68 10.25 17.52
N THR A 163 29.00 11.23 18.36
CA THR A 163 30.07 11.11 19.34
C THR A 163 29.67 10.06 20.37
N LEU A 164 30.55 9.09 20.63
CA LEU A 164 30.30 8.07 21.64
C LEU A 164 30.62 8.58 23.03
N ASP A 165 30.01 7.95 24.01
CA ASP A 165 30.42 8.11 25.39
C ASP A 165 31.85 7.59 25.60
N SER A 166 32.71 8.43 26.20
CA SER A 166 34.11 8.12 26.48
C SER A 166 34.37 7.64 27.90
N THR A 167 33.37 7.57 28.78
CA THR A 167 33.57 7.18 30.18
C THR A 167 33.31 5.69 30.40
N GLY A 168 34.35 4.88 30.59
CA GLY A 168 34.25 3.53 31.17
C GLY A 168 33.19 2.57 30.58
N PRO A 169 32.86 1.47 31.29
CA PRO A 169 31.81 0.54 30.88
C PRO A 169 30.40 0.95 31.34
N ALA A 170 30.29 1.95 32.22
CA ALA A 170 29.01 2.50 32.69
C ALA A 170 28.72 3.83 31.98
N PRO A 171 27.45 4.18 31.73
CA PRO A 171 27.12 5.39 31.00
C PRO A 171 27.61 6.63 31.74
N ALA A 172 28.22 7.56 31.01
CA ALA A 172 28.53 8.88 31.51
C ALA A 172 27.26 9.48 32.07
N ARG A 173 27.33 9.93 33.32
CA ARG A 173 26.44 11.01 33.74
C ARG A 173 26.78 12.19 32.84
N PRO A 174 25.82 12.70 32.05
CA PRO A 174 26.12 13.78 31.13
C PRO A 174 26.72 14.95 31.90
N SER A 175 27.99 15.24 31.65
CA SER A 175 28.59 16.48 32.12
C SER A 175 27.84 17.63 31.44
N HIS A 176 27.77 18.80 32.07
CA HIS A 176 27.00 19.92 31.53
C HIS A 176 27.44 20.36 30.12
N ASN A 177 28.67 20.02 29.70
CA ASN A 177 29.29 20.48 28.45
C ASN A 177 29.45 19.41 27.36
N ASP A 178 29.51 18.12 27.70
CA ASP A 178 29.78 17.05 26.73
C ASP A 178 28.53 16.61 25.97
N VAL A 179 28.64 16.54 24.64
CA VAL A 179 27.59 16.03 23.75
C VAL A 179 28.01 14.66 23.26
N PHE A 180 27.31 13.62 23.72
CA PHE A 180 27.47 12.25 23.24
C PHE A 180 26.10 11.63 22.94
N GLY A 181 26.12 10.65 22.05
CA GLY A 181 24.93 9.95 21.58
C GLY A 181 24.35 9.03 22.64
N TRP A 182 23.03 8.90 22.63
CA TRP A 182 22.28 7.96 23.45
C TRP A 182 21.26 7.24 22.58
N GLY A 183 20.87 6.04 22.96
CA GLY A 183 19.69 5.43 22.37
C GLY A 183 19.14 4.34 23.26
N HIS A 184 17.99 3.82 22.86
CA HIS A 184 17.35 2.69 23.50
C HIS A 184 16.49 1.93 22.48
N ILE A 185 16.19 0.69 22.80
CA ILE A 185 15.32 -0.18 22.01
C ILE A 185 13.87 0.15 22.33
N THR A 186 13.05 0.17 21.28
CA THR A 186 11.59 0.30 21.30
C THR A 186 10.95 -0.97 20.72
N ALA A 187 9.65 -1.19 20.92
CA ALA A 187 8.95 -2.32 20.30
C ALA A 187 9.08 -2.31 18.76
N ASP A 188 8.97 -1.12 18.15
CA ASP A 188 9.15 -0.92 16.72
C ASP A 188 9.52 0.54 16.39
N SER A 189 9.81 0.78 15.11
CA SER A 189 10.08 2.12 14.58
C SER A 189 8.91 3.11 14.67
N SER A 190 7.66 2.66 14.80
CA SER A 190 6.52 3.56 15.01
C SER A 190 6.56 4.15 16.41
N ILE A 191 6.94 3.37 17.42
CA ILE A 191 7.15 3.87 18.79
C ILE A 191 8.37 4.77 18.87
N ALA A 192 9.48 4.43 18.20
CA ALA A 192 10.65 5.31 18.11
C ALA A 192 10.31 6.69 17.49
N ASN A 193 9.50 6.71 16.41
CA ASN A 193 9.00 7.96 15.82
C ASN A 193 8.07 8.71 16.78
N LEU A 194 7.16 8.02 17.48
CA LEU A 194 6.26 8.66 18.46
C LEU A 194 7.06 9.32 19.58
N GLU A 195 8.12 8.66 20.04
CA GLU A 195 9.00 9.17 21.09
C GLU A 195 9.82 10.36 20.64
N SER A 196 10.35 10.35 19.41
CA SER A 196 11.01 11.52 18.85
C SER A 196 10.07 12.73 18.72
N MET A 197 8.78 12.49 18.43
CA MET A 197 7.76 13.53 18.41
C MET A 197 7.48 14.10 19.80
N LEU A 198 7.37 13.25 20.83
CA LEU A 198 7.23 13.70 22.22
C LEU A 198 8.44 14.54 22.66
N ILE A 199 9.65 14.09 22.33
CA ILE A 199 10.88 14.84 22.61
C ILE A 199 10.84 16.19 21.91
N ALA A 200 10.51 16.25 20.61
CA ALA A 200 10.43 17.52 19.87
C ALA A 200 9.40 18.48 20.48
N ARG A 201 8.23 17.95 20.89
CA ARG A 201 7.17 18.72 21.56
C ARG A 201 7.66 19.27 22.89
N ASN A 202 8.19 18.41 23.75
CA ASN A 202 8.56 18.78 25.10
C ASN A 202 9.79 19.71 25.11
N LEU A 203 10.75 19.50 24.21
CA LEU A 203 11.86 20.41 23.95
C LEU A 203 11.36 21.82 23.61
N LYS A 204 10.39 21.91 22.69
CA LYS A 204 9.86 23.20 22.21
C LYS A 204 9.18 24.03 23.31
N TYR A 205 8.48 23.37 24.23
CA TYR A 205 7.74 24.04 25.31
C TYR A 205 8.52 24.13 26.64
N TYR A 206 9.68 23.49 26.76
CA TYR A 206 10.50 23.59 27.97
C TYR A 206 10.87 25.04 28.34
N PRO A 207 11.30 25.91 27.40
CA PRO A 207 11.59 27.31 27.74
C PRO A 207 10.38 28.08 28.28
N LEU A 208 9.18 27.81 27.76
CA LEU A 208 7.93 28.42 28.25
C LEU A 208 7.59 27.93 29.66
N SER A 209 7.77 26.64 29.91
CA SER A 209 7.54 26.01 31.22
C SER A 209 8.48 26.61 32.28
N LEU A 210 9.77 26.78 31.94
CA LEU A 210 10.75 27.40 32.83
C LEU A 210 10.46 28.90 33.03
N HIS A 211 10.08 29.62 31.97
CA HIS A 211 9.71 31.04 32.08
C HIS A 211 8.55 31.23 33.05
N LYS A 212 7.51 30.39 32.94
CA LYS A 212 6.39 30.37 33.87
C LYS A 212 6.81 30.03 35.30
N ALA A 213 7.70 29.05 35.48
CA ALA A 213 8.24 28.70 36.79
C ALA A 213 8.98 29.88 37.43
N MET A 214 9.71 30.69 36.66
CA MET A 214 10.37 31.91 37.16
C MET A 214 9.38 32.99 37.62
N ASP A 215 8.14 32.97 37.11
CA ASP A 215 7.09 33.92 37.48
C ASP A 215 6.37 33.49 38.77
N GLU A 216 6.06 32.20 38.89
CA GLU A 216 5.22 31.66 39.95
C GLU A 216 5.99 31.07 41.15
N ASP A 217 7.25 30.65 40.98
CA ASP A 217 8.06 30.07 42.06
C ASP A 217 9.10 31.07 42.61
N PRO A 218 8.96 31.52 43.88
CA PRO A 218 9.88 32.48 44.49
C PRO A 218 11.35 32.03 44.53
N SER A 219 11.63 30.72 44.50
CA SER A 219 13.00 30.20 44.53
C SER A 219 13.81 30.56 43.28
N LEU A 220 13.13 30.85 42.16
CA LEU A 220 13.77 31.24 40.90
C LEU A 220 13.94 32.76 40.74
N LYS A 221 13.67 33.58 41.76
CA LYS A 221 13.71 35.05 41.66
C LYS A 221 15.08 35.60 41.23
N ILE A 222 16.17 35.01 41.73
CA ILE A 222 17.52 35.40 41.31
C ILE A 222 17.76 35.02 39.85
N VAL A 223 17.36 33.81 39.45
CA VAL A 223 17.48 33.30 38.08
C VAL A 223 16.73 34.21 37.11
N GLN A 224 15.51 34.64 37.47
CA GLN A 224 14.67 35.55 36.70
C GLN A 224 15.42 36.84 36.31
N THR A 225 16.24 37.39 37.22
CA THR A 225 16.90 38.70 37.03
C THR A 225 18.33 38.61 36.50
N THR A 226 18.96 37.43 36.52
CA THR A 226 20.37 37.29 36.14
C THR A 226 20.65 36.25 35.07
N PHE A 227 19.74 35.30 34.79
CA PHE A 227 19.99 34.22 33.84
C PHE A 227 19.81 34.70 32.41
N THR A 228 20.90 34.65 31.64
CA THR A 228 20.94 35.13 30.27
C THR A 228 21.14 33.97 29.30
N ILE A 229 20.48 34.06 28.15
CA ILE A 229 20.61 33.10 27.05
C ILE A 229 21.11 33.82 25.80
N ARG A 230 21.84 33.11 24.94
CA ARG A 230 22.28 33.64 23.65
C ARG A 230 21.30 33.25 22.56
N LEU A 231 20.69 34.24 21.92
CA LEU A 231 19.83 34.03 20.76
C LEU A 231 20.68 33.82 19.50
N ARG A 232 20.18 33.04 18.54
CA ARG A 232 20.86 32.87 17.23
C ARG A 232 20.81 34.11 16.34
N THR A 233 19.97 35.09 16.69
CA THR A 233 19.78 36.37 16.00
C THR A 233 20.68 37.50 16.53
N SER A 234 21.36 37.31 17.66
CA SER A 234 22.17 38.34 18.33
C SER A 234 23.51 37.77 18.83
N SER A 235 24.56 38.58 18.80
CA SER A 235 25.83 38.24 19.45
C SER A 235 25.76 38.42 20.97
N GLU A 236 24.99 39.42 21.43
CA GLU A 236 24.86 39.76 22.83
C GLU A 236 23.85 38.84 23.54
N PRO A 237 24.18 38.36 24.75
CA PRO A 237 23.25 37.57 25.56
C PRO A 237 22.07 38.44 26.01
N LYS A 238 20.88 37.85 26.04
CA LYS A 238 19.63 38.47 26.51
C LYS A 238 19.19 37.81 27.80
N LEU A 239 18.55 38.54 28.71
CA LEU A 239 17.93 37.95 29.88
C LEU A 239 16.85 36.95 29.44
N PHE A 240 16.91 35.71 29.93
CA PHE A 240 15.97 34.65 29.53
C PHE A 240 14.53 35.04 29.82
N TYR A 241 14.28 35.69 30.96
CA TYR A 241 12.94 36.14 31.34
C TYR A 241 12.39 37.24 30.42
N ASP A 242 13.25 38.04 29.78
CA ASP A 242 12.87 39.11 28.85
C ASP A 242 12.66 38.59 27.41
N CYS A 243 12.90 37.29 27.16
CA CYS A 243 12.63 36.70 25.87
C CYS A 243 11.12 36.66 25.59
N THR A 244 10.75 37.05 24.38
CA THR A 244 9.37 36.94 23.88
C THR A 244 8.99 35.47 23.70
N SER A 245 7.68 35.16 23.67
CA SER A 245 7.19 33.81 23.35
C SER A 245 7.80 33.26 22.06
N TRP A 246 7.97 34.11 21.03
CA TRP A 246 8.60 33.72 19.77
C TRP A 246 10.08 33.35 19.94
N GLU A 247 10.85 34.12 20.71
CA GLU A 247 12.27 33.81 20.97
C GLU A 247 12.42 32.53 21.80
N LEU A 248 11.58 32.35 22.82
CA LEU A 248 11.57 31.15 23.68
C LEU A 248 11.24 29.88 22.87
N LEU A 249 10.25 29.95 21.96
CA LEU A 249 9.90 28.87 21.04
C LEU A 249 10.97 28.61 19.97
N ASN A 250 11.99 29.45 19.81
CA ASN A 250 12.99 29.34 18.74
C ASN A 250 14.44 29.29 19.24
N LEU A 251 14.63 28.94 20.52
CA LEU A 251 15.92 28.44 20.99
C LEU A 251 16.26 27.12 20.27
N ASP A 252 17.53 26.92 19.92
CA ASP A 252 17.99 25.67 19.32
C ASP A 252 18.08 24.52 20.34
N SER A 253 18.00 23.28 19.85
CA SER A 253 17.94 22.07 20.69
C SER A 253 19.07 21.99 21.70
N LEU A 254 20.30 22.34 21.30
CA LEU A 254 21.48 22.29 22.15
C LEU A 254 21.43 23.37 23.23
N THR A 255 20.99 24.58 22.88
CA THR A 255 20.78 25.67 23.83
C THR A 255 19.78 25.27 24.90
N ILE A 256 18.64 24.67 24.52
CA ILE A 256 17.61 24.23 25.47
C ILE A 256 18.14 23.10 26.37
N ALA A 257 18.76 22.06 25.78
CA ALA A 257 19.31 20.91 26.52
C ALA A 257 20.40 21.30 27.54
N ARG A 258 21.07 22.44 27.35
CA ARG A 258 22.09 22.97 28.27
C ARG A 258 21.55 23.77 29.44
N ILE A 259 20.30 24.25 29.38
CA ILE A 259 19.73 25.11 30.42
C ILE A 259 19.85 24.49 31.83
N PRO A 260 19.45 23.22 32.08
CA PRO A 260 19.60 22.62 33.41
C PRO A 260 21.03 22.68 33.95
N GLY A 261 22.01 22.39 33.08
CA GLY A 261 23.42 22.45 33.47
C GLY A 261 23.91 23.86 33.75
N GLN A 262 23.49 24.84 32.97
CA GLN A 262 23.81 26.25 33.24
C GLN A 262 23.19 26.74 34.56
N LEU A 263 21.99 26.27 34.90
CA LEU A 263 21.35 26.59 36.17
C LEU A 263 22.09 25.96 37.36
N TYR A 264 22.55 24.72 37.21
CA TYR A 264 23.40 24.08 38.22
C TYR A 264 24.74 24.80 38.37
N GLU A 265 25.49 25.02 37.29
CA GLU A 265 26.81 25.66 37.34
C GLU A 265 26.77 27.06 37.94
N ARG A 266 25.72 27.84 37.65
CA ARG A 266 25.63 29.25 38.07
C ARG A 266 24.93 29.45 39.40
N TYR A 267 23.89 28.67 39.70
CA TYR A 267 23.03 28.88 40.86
C TYR A 267 23.00 27.68 41.81
N ASN A 268 23.71 26.60 41.50
CA ASN A 268 23.72 25.35 42.26
C ASN A 268 22.32 24.74 42.44
N ILE A 269 21.42 24.95 41.46
CA ILE A 269 20.10 24.33 41.43
C ILE A 269 20.30 22.89 40.95
N SER A 270 20.07 21.90 41.83
CA SER A 270 20.17 20.50 41.46
C SER A 270 19.10 20.12 40.43
N SER A 271 19.38 19.07 39.68
CA SER A 271 18.40 18.49 38.75
C SER A 271 17.06 18.22 39.45
N GLU A 272 17.08 17.50 40.58
CA GLU A 272 15.88 17.10 41.33
C GLU A 272 15.06 18.34 41.75
N ALA A 273 15.73 19.35 42.31
CA ALA A 273 15.08 20.59 42.68
C ALA A 273 14.47 21.30 41.46
N LEU A 274 15.20 21.39 40.34
CA LEU A 274 14.70 21.99 39.11
C LEU A 274 13.47 21.26 38.57
N SER A 275 13.48 19.92 38.60
CA SER A 275 12.33 19.13 38.15
C SER A 275 11.11 19.34 39.02
N ASP A 276 11.27 19.36 40.35
CA ASP A 276 10.15 19.60 41.25
C ASP A 276 9.57 21.02 41.08
N ILE A 277 10.43 22.02 40.88
CA ILE A 277 10.01 23.42 40.62
C ILE A 277 9.29 23.54 39.28
N VAL A 278 9.80 22.93 38.20
CA VAL A 278 9.23 23.07 36.84
C VAL A 278 8.04 22.15 36.60
N ARG A 279 7.94 21.01 37.29
CA ARG A 279 6.89 19.98 37.10
C ARG A 279 5.47 20.56 37.03
N PRO A 280 5.01 21.45 37.93
CA PRO A 280 3.66 22.04 37.86
C PRO A 280 3.40 22.84 36.59
N PHE A 281 4.45 23.38 35.98
CA PHE A 281 4.41 24.28 34.83
C PHE A 281 4.77 23.59 33.51
N SER A 282 5.27 22.36 33.58
CA SER A 282 5.68 21.58 32.42
C SER A 282 4.50 21.28 31.50
N ILE A 283 4.79 21.12 30.20
CA ILE A 283 3.80 20.67 29.22
C ILE A 283 3.19 19.30 29.56
N HIS A 284 3.94 18.45 30.28
CA HIS A 284 3.45 17.15 30.74
C HIS A 284 2.28 17.31 31.73
N THR A 285 2.29 18.37 32.54
CA THR A 285 1.27 18.63 33.57
C THR A 285 0.17 19.56 33.07
N LEU A 286 0.52 20.65 32.39
CA LEU A 286 -0.46 21.67 31.97
C LEU A 286 -1.13 21.34 30.64
N GLY A 287 -0.45 20.59 29.77
CA GLY A 287 -0.88 20.40 28.38
C GLY A 287 -0.55 21.60 27.49
N MET A 288 -0.58 21.35 26.17
CA MET A 288 -0.21 22.33 25.15
C MET A 288 -1.19 23.52 25.09
N GLU A 289 -2.50 23.24 25.14
CA GLU A 289 -3.55 24.28 25.03
C GLU A 289 -3.43 25.37 26.10
N ARG A 290 -3.11 24.97 27.34
CA ARG A 290 -2.95 25.92 28.44
C ARG A 290 -1.70 26.78 28.27
N LEU A 291 -0.57 26.18 27.93
CA LEU A 291 0.67 26.92 27.66
C LEU A 291 0.51 27.84 26.44
N ASP A 292 -0.20 27.38 25.40
CA ASP A 292 -0.49 28.19 24.23
C ASP A 292 -1.31 29.44 24.59
N ALA A 293 -2.37 29.28 25.38
CA ALA A 293 -3.19 30.39 25.85
C ALA A 293 -2.39 31.39 26.70
N GLU A 294 -1.60 30.89 27.65
CA GLU A 294 -0.82 31.73 28.58
C GLU A 294 0.27 32.53 27.86
N PHE A 295 0.89 31.97 26.83
CA PHE A 295 1.95 32.65 26.06
C PHE A 295 1.46 33.32 24.77
N GLY A 296 0.14 33.38 24.55
CA GLY A 296 -0.47 34.06 23.39
C GLY A 296 -0.20 33.36 22.05
N ILE A 297 0.02 32.05 22.05
CA ILE A 297 0.30 31.25 20.86
C ILE A 297 -1.03 30.91 20.18
N THR A 298 -1.33 31.63 19.11
CA THR A 298 -2.58 31.45 18.33
C THR A 298 -2.42 30.51 17.13
N LYS A 299 -1.19 30.12 16.82
CA LYS A 299 -0.84 29.22 15.71
C LYS A 299 -0.03 28.07 16.28
N PRO A 300 -0.64 26.88 16.44
CA PRO A 300 0.06 25.71 16.95
C PRO A 300 1.32 25.41 16.15
N PRO A 301 2.41 24.96 16.80
CA PRO A 301 3.61 24.57 16.08
C PRO A 301 3.37 23.36 15.15
N VAL A 302 4.15 23.26 14.09
CA VAL A 302 3.95 22.25 13.03
C VAL A 302 5.13 21.29 12.89
N TYR A 303 4.85 20.12 12.31
CA TYR A 303 5.85 19.18 11.80
C TYR A 303 5.91 19.27 10.27
N PHE A 304 7.08 19.08 9.68
CA PHE A 304 7.23 18.93 8.23
C PHE A 304 7.78 17.55 7.89
N VAL A 305 7.20 16.90 6.88
CA VAL A 305 7.67 15.61 6.36
C VAL A 305 7.30 15.49 4.88
N SER A 306 7.99 14.67 4.09
CA SER A 306 7.57 14.39 2.71
C SER A 306 6.24 13.62 2.66
N VAL A 307 5.47 13.75 1.57
CA VAL A 307 4.24 12.95 1.32
C VAL A 307 4.50 11.44 1.24
N ALA A 308 5.77 11.03 1.10
CA ALA A 308 6.22 9.64 1.11
C ALA A 308 6.49 9.08 2.53
N ASN A 309 5.95 9.74 3.56
CA ASN A 309 6.12 9.35 4.96
C ASN A 309 5.31 8.11 5.36
N ARG A 310 5.61 7.59 6.55
CA ARG A 310 4.85 6.52 7.18
C ARG A 310 3.64 7.08 7.93
N HIS A 311 2.52 6.34 7.90
CA HIS A 311 1.32 6.63 8.69
C HIS A 311 1.58 6.79 10.21
N SER A 312 2.72 6.32 10.73
CA SER A 312 3.13 6.56 12.12
C SER A 312 3.26 8.04 12.48
N TRP A 313 3.59 8.93 11.53
CA TRP A 313 3.73 10.37 11.78
C TRP A 313 2.39 11.07 12.00
N SER A 314 1.39 10.80 11.14
CA SER A 314 0.05 11.38 11.30
C SER A 314 -0.66 10.81 12.53
N LYS A 315 -0.48 9.51 12.80
CA LYS A 315 -0.92 8.86 14.04
C LYS A 315 -0.22 9.45 15.27
N GLY A 316 1.09 9.70 15.19
CA GLY A 316 1.87 10.31 16.26
C GLY A 316 1.41 11.74 16.59
N CYS A 317 1.06 12.54 15.58
CA CYS A 317 0.48 13.87 15.80
C CYS A 317 -0.85 13.78 16.57
N ALA A 318 -1.69 12.79 16.25
CA ALA A 318 -2.94 12.55 16.98
C ALA A 318 -2.68 12.11 18.44
N ILE A 319 -1.75 11.18 18.67
CA ILE A 319 -1.41 10.67 20.01
C ILE A 319 -0.76 11.74 20.89
N THR A 320 0.15 12.54 20.34
CA THR A 320 0.87 13.59 21.09
C THR A 320 0.00 14.80 21.43
N GLY A 321 -1.24 14.87 20.95
CA GLY A 321 -2.14 16.01 21.13
C GLY A 321 -1.89 17.18 20.17
N SER A 322 -0.96 17.03 19.21
CA SER A 322 -0.66 18.06 18.21
C SER A 322 -1.73 18.16 17.12
N GLY A 323 -2.48 17.08 16.86
CA GLY A 323 -3.48 16.97 15.80
C GLY A 323 -2.86 16.75 14.42
N SER A 324 -3.39 15.80 13.64
CA SER A 324 -2.84 15.43 12.32
C SER A 324 -2.87 16.57 11.30
N GLY A 325 -3.73 17.59 11.48
CA GLY A 325 -3.75 18.80 10.66
C GLY A 325 -2.50 19.69 10.81
N ASN A 326 -1.67 19.47 11.83
CA ASN A 326 -0.41 20.18 12.05
C ASN A 326 0.82 19.39 11.54
N LEU A 327 0.61 18.24 10.89
CA LEU A 327 1.62 17.57 10.07
C LEU A 327 1.53 18.09 8.64
N ILE A 328 2.50 18.90 8.23
CA ILE A 328 2.54 19.49 6.90
C ILE A 328 3.33 18.58 5.97
N GLU A 329 2.61 17.90 5.08
CA GLU A 329 3.21 17.06 4.06
C GLU A 329 3.73 17.90 2.88
N LEU A 330 4.99 17.67 2.52
CA LEU A 330 5.71 18.33 1.44
C LEU A 330 5.72 17.46 0.19
N GLY A 331 5.63 18.08 -0.98
CA GLY A 331 5.79 17.39 -2.25
C GLY A 331 7.15 16.69 -2.38
N VAL A 332 7.27 15.88 -3.42
CA VAL A 332 8.51 15.18 -3.76
C VAL A 332 8.96 15.52 -5.18
N ASP A 333 10.24 15.33 -5.46
CA ASP A 333 10.85 15.50 -6.77
C ASP A 333 10.60 14.29 -7.69
N GLY A 334 11.17 14.33 -8.90
CA GLY A 334 11.05 13.25 -9.89
C GLY A 334 11.73 11.93 -9.52
N ASP A 335 12.54 11.87 -8.46
CA ASP A 335 13.11 10.65 -7.87
C ASP A 335 12.41 10.29 -6.53
N MET A 336 11.27 10.93 -6.25
CA MET A 336 10.42 10.74 -5.07
C MET A 336 11.10 11.11 -3.73
N ARG A 337 12.03 12.07 -3.75
CA ARG A 337 12.67 12.64 -2.55
C ARG A 337 12.01 13.96 -2.18
N MET A 338 12.03 14.36 -0.91
CA MET A 338 11.41 15.61 -0.44
C MET A 338 11.84 16.83 -1.28
N ASP A 339 10.86 17.65 -1.68
CA ASP A 339 11.12 18.96 -2.28
C ASP A 339 11.59 19.98 -1.22
N VAL A 340 12.89 20.19 -1.17
CA VAL A 340 13.54 21.16 -0.27
C VAL A 340 13.19 22.61 -0.59
N ASN A 341 12.82 22.94 -1.83
CA ASN A 341 12.40 24.30 -2.16
C ASN A 341 11.01 24.59 -1.59
N GLU A 342 10.10 23.60 -1.65
CA GLU A 342 8.81 23.71 -0.96
C GLU A 342 9.03 23.87 0.55
N LEU A 343 9.87 23.03 1.17
CA LEU A 343 10.23 23.14 2.60
C LEU A 343 10.68 24.55 2.94
N LYS A 344 11.63 25.11 2.18
CA LYS A 344 12.14 26.47 2.39
C LYS A 344 11.00 27.50 2.35
N GLY A 345 10.12 27.45 1.34
CA GLY A 345 8.99 28.37 1.23
C GLY A 345 7.97 28.24 2.37
N ARG A 346 7.76 27.03 2.90
CA ARG A 346 6.92 26.79 4.08
C ARG A 346 7.57 27.35 5.36
N LEU A 347 8.86 27.12 5.56
CA LEU A 347 9.63 27.68 6.68
C LEU A 347 9.64 29.21 6.65
N ASP A 348 9.85 29.83 5.49
CA ASP A 348 9.74 31.28 5.30
C ASP A 348 8.34 31.81 5.66
N THR A 349 7.30 31.02 5.39
CA THR A 349 5.93 31.36 5.78
C THR A 349 5.72 31.25 7.29
N CYS A 350 6.24 30.19 7.93
CA CYS A 350 6.23 30.02 9.37
C CYS A 350 6.92 31.19 10.08
N LEU A 351 8.11 31.58 9.62
CA LEU A 351 8.85 32.72 10.16
C LEU A 351 8.04 34.03 10.05
N ARG A 352 7.51 34.36 8.86
CA ARG A 352 6.69 35.57 8.67
C ARG A 352 5.42 35.59 9.50
N LYS A 353 4.80 34.43 9.70
CA LYS A 353 3.54 34.29 10.45
C LYS A 353 3.76 34.06 11.95
N GLN A 354 5.01 33.97 12.41
CA GLN A 354 5.37 33.55 13.76
C GLN A 354 4.67 32.25 14.18
N GLN A 355 4.69 31.25 13.30
CA GLN A 355 4.26 29.88 13.61
C GLN A 355 5.50 29.03 13.86
N ALA A 356 5.63 28.48 15.07
CA ALA A 356 6.82 27.71 15.43
C ALA A 356 6.83 26.34 14.72
N VAL A 357 8.00 25.70 14.70
CA VAL A 357 8.18 24.39 14.06
C VAL A 357 8.75 23.44 15.11
N PHE A 358 8.04 22.34 15.37
CA PHE A 358 8.54 21.29 16.25
C PHE A 358 9.76 20.62 15.62
N CYS A 359 9.55 20.04 14.44
CA CYS A 359 10.54 19.22 13.78
C CYS A 359 10.35 19.18 12.26
N VAL A 360 11.47 19.10 11.54
CA VAL A 360 11.52 18.67 10.14
C VAL A 360 12.04 17.24 10.10
N VAL A 361 11.27 16.36 9.47
CA VAL A 361 11.56 14.92 9.37
C VAL A 361 12.14 14.61 8.00
N ALA A 362 13.35 14.06 7.96
CA ALA A 362 13.96 13.52 6.75
C ALA A 362 13.76 12.01 6.69
N VAL A 363 13.07 11.49 5.68
CA VAL A 363 12.87 10.03 5.53
C VAL A 363 14.07 9.44 4.79
N CYS A 364 14.82 8.56 5.46
CA CYS A 364 16.01 7.90 4.92
C CYS A 364 15.69 6.44 4.61
N GLY A 365 15.10 6.18 3.45
CA GLY A 365 14.54 4.90 3.06
C GLY A 365 13.02 4.88 3.22
N THR A 366 12.32 5.62 2.35
CA THR A 366 10.84 5.62 2.29
C THR A 366 10.29 4.21 2.09
N THR A 367 9.20 3.85 2.77
CA THR A 367 8.63 2.49 2.76
C THR A 367 8.27 1.99 1.36
N GLU A 368 7.72 2.86 0.52
CA GLU A 368 7.09 2.46 -0.74
C GLU A 368 8.09 2.31 -1.90
N HIS A 369 9.09 3.20 -1.96
CA HIS A 369 10.02 3.32 -3.10
C HIS A 369 11.48 3.58 -2.70
N GLY A 370 11.82 3.44 -1.42
CA GLY A 370 13.21 3.41 -0.94
C GLY A 370 14.03 4.69 -1.07
N ALA A 371 13.42 5.85 -1.31
CA ALA A 371 14.12 7.13 -1.48
C ALA A 371 14.77 7.61 -0.17
N VAL A 372 15.88 8.35 -0.29
CA VAL A 372 16.56 9.02 0.81
C VAL A 372 16.46 10.53 0.63
N ASP A 373 15.78 11.19 1.56
CA ASP A 373 15.57 12.64 1.57
C ASP A 373 16.88 13.43 1.67
N PRO A 374 16.90 14.71 1.22
CA PRO A 374 18.09 15.57 1.19
C PRO A 374 18.49 16.10 2.58
N VAL A 375 18.97 15.20 3.47
CA VAL A 375 19.39 15.49 4.86
C VAL A 375 20.32 16.71 4.95
N ASN A 376 21.34 16.77 4.10
CA ASN A 376 22.33 17.86 4.16
C ASN A 376 21.71 19.23 3.86
N ALA A 377 20.76 19.29 2.93
CA ALA A 377 20.07 20.53 2.61
C ALA A 377 19.13 20.96 3.75
N ILE A 378 18.46 20.01 4.40
CA ILE A 378 17.60 20.28 5.57
C ILE A 378 18.44 20.84 6.73
N VAL A 379 19.62 20.26 6.99
CA VAL A 379 20.58 20.79 7.99
C VAL A 379 21.01 22.21 7.64
N GLY A 380 21.34 22.48 6.36
CA GLY A 380 21.66 23.83 5.89
C GLY A 380 20.52 24.82 6.08
N LEU A 381 19.27 24.41 5.83
CA LEU A 381 18.08 25.24 6.07
C LEU A 381 17.87 25.54 7.55
N ARG A 382 18.12 24.59 8.46
CA ARG A 382 18.07 24.85 9.90
C ARG A 382 19.03 25.97 10.31
N GLU A 383 20.27 25.93 9.84
CA GLU A 383 21.26 26.97 10.16
C GLU A 383 20.92 28.34 9.54
N ASP A 384 20.33 28.37 8.34
CA ASP A 384 19.83 29.60 7.73
C ASP A 384 18.65 30.20 8.52
N MET A 385 17.64 29.39 8.81
CA MET A 385 16.44 29.82 9.53
C MET A 385 16.76 30.24 10.96
N ALA A 386 17.67 29.54 11.65
CA ALA A 386 18.06 29.87 13.01
C ALA A 386 18.67 31.27 13.11
N ARG A 387 19.52 31.67 12.16
CA ARG A 387 20.07 33.04 12.09
C ARG A 387 19.00 34.11 11.90
N ARG A 388 17.84 33.73 11.36
CA ARG A 388 16.69 34.60 11.13
C ARG A 388 15.63 34.52 12.24
N GLY A 389 15.88 33.70 13.27
CA GLY A 389 15.00 33.58 14.45
C GLY A 389 13.95 32.48 14.37
N LEU A 390 14.10 31.49 13.48
CA LEU A 390 13.28 30.28 13.44
C LEU A 390 14.15 29.03 13.64
N SER A 391 13.89 28.25 14.68
CA SER A 391 14.66 27.04 15.00
C SER A 391 13.76 25.82 15.18
N PHE A 392 14.25 24.65 14.81
CA PHE A 392 13.52 23.39 14.83
C PHE A 392 14.45 22.19 14.98
N MET A 393 13.91 21.10 15.51
CA MET A 393 14.58 19.82 15.58
C MET A 393 14.62 19.16 14.19
N ILE A 394 15.67 18.41 13.87
CA ILE A 394 15.70 17.51 12.71
C ILE A 394 15.68 16.07 13.23
N HIS A 395 14.69 15.31 12.77
CA HIS A 395 14.64 13.87 12.97
C HIS A 395 14.85 13.16 11.64
N ALA A 396 15.67 12.11 11.62
CA ALA A 396 15.77 11.23 10.47
C ALA A 396 15.00 9.93 10.72
N ASP A 397 13.93 9.69 9.95
CA ASP A 397 13.27 8.40 9.91
C ASP A 397 14.10 7.46 9.03
N ALA A 398 15.12 6.85 9.63
CA ALA A 398 16.01 5.90 8.99
C ALA A 398 15.67 4.45 9.38
N ALA A 399 14.39 4.16 9.62
CA ALA A 399 13.96 2.82 10.04
C ALA A 399 14.43 1.74 9.04
N LEU A 400 14.46 2.06 7.74
CA LEU A 400 15.03 1.18 6.72
C LEU A 400 16.48 1.52 6.36
N GLY A 401 16.84 2.81 6.26
CA GLY A 401 18.17 3.23 5.78
C GLY A 401 19.27 3.28 6.85
N GLY A 402 18.94 3.09 8.13
CA GLY A 402 19.87 3.34 9.24
C GLY A 402 21.10 2.43 9.22
N TYR A 403 20.94 1.13 8.95
CA TYR A 403 22.08 0.22 8.85
C TYR A 403 22.93 0.44 7.58
N LEU A 404 22.40 1.10 6.54
CA LEU A 404 23.21 1.48 5.38
C LEU A 404 24.28 2.52 5.73
N ALA A 405 24.19 3.17 6.90
CA ALA A 405 25.23 4.06 7.41
C ALA A 405 26.59 3.36 7.60
N CYS A 406 26.63 2.02 7.79
CA CYS A 406 27.89 1.25 7.81
C CYS A 406 28.68 1.37 6.50
N LYS A 407 27.99 1.65 5.38
CA LYS A 407 28.59 1.84 4.05
C LYS A 407 29.05 3.28 3.78
N VAL A 408 28.86 4.21 4.73
CA VAL A 408 29.30 5.61 4.58
C VAL A 408 30.77 5.75 4.95
N HIS A 409 31.56 6.27 4.01
CA HIS A 409 32.98 6.55 4.18
C HIS A 409 33.25 7.91 4.84
N ARG A 410 34.11 7.95 5.88
CA ARG A 410 34.48 9.16 6.63
C ARG A 410 35.60 9.99 6.01
N ALA A 411 36.41 9.43 5.11
CA ALA A 411 37.49 10.18 4.46
C ALA A 411 36.95 11.23 3.46
N THR A 412 37.52 12.43 3.49
CA THR A 412 37.21 13.56 2.60
C THR A 412 37.20 13.15 1.12
N LEU A 413 36.01 13.04 0.52
CA LEU A 413 35.67 13.18 -0.92
C LEU A 413 36.52 12.43 -1.97
N GLN A 414 37.46 11.58 -1.59
CA GLN A 414 38.22 10.73 -2.50
C GLN A 414 37.87 9.29 -2.19
N VAL A 415 36.88 8.76 -2.90
CA VAL A 415 36.78 7.32 -3.12
C VAL A 415 38.12 6.93 -3.76
N PRO A 416 38.93 6.05 -3.16
CA PRO A 416 40.19 5.62 -3.77
C PRO A 416 39.89 5.07 -5.17
N SER A 417 40.60 5.57 -6.20
CA SER A 417 40.46 5.10 -7.59
C SER A 417 40.71 3.59 -7.74
N ASP A 418 41.44 3.01 -6.77
CA ASP A 418 42.00 1.66 -6.82
C ASP A 418 41.18 0.66 -5.99
N ARG A 419 39.95 1.03 -5.60
CA ARG A 419 39.10 0.14 -4.81
C ARG A 419 38.73 -1.09 -5.63
N LYS A 420 39.06 -2.28 -5.11
CA LYS A 420 38.66 -3.55 -5.73
C LYS A 420 37.14 -3.60 -5.85
N ARG A 421 36.66 -3.72 -7.09
CA ARG A 421 35.27 -4.02 -7.41
C ARG A 421 34.94 -5.38 -6.80
N ASP A 422 33.69 -5.61 -6.43
CA ASP A 422 33.24 -6.88 -5.86
C ASP A 422 31.99 -7.33 -6.63
N ALA A 423 32.07 -8.50 -7.26
CA ALA A 423 30.99 -9.12 -8.03
C ALA A 423 29.72 -9.31 -7.21
N HIS A 424 29.81 -9.38 -5.88
CA HIS A 424 28.67 -9.78 -5.06
C HIS A 424 28.14 -8.69 -4.15
N ALA A 425 28.78 -7.53 -4.07
CA ALA A 425 28.29 -6.41 -3.28
C ALA A 425 28.54 -5.06 -3.97
N ILE A 426 27.62 -4.12 -3.80
CA ILE A 426 27.73 -2.78 -4.37
C ILE A 426 27.86 -1.69 -3.30
N GLY A 427 28.50 -0.58 -3.66
CA GLY A 427 28.57 0.63 -2.85
C GLY A 427 27.29 1.46 -2.91
N LEU A 428 27.22 2.48 -2.05
CA LEU A 428 26.14 3.48 -2.11
C LEU A 428 26.27 4.36 -3.36
N SER A 429 25.14 4.84 -3.87
CA SER A 429 25.15 5.91 -4.87
C SER A 429 25.78 7.18 -4.27
N PRO A 430 26.34 8.10 -5.08
CA PRO A 430 26.86 9.38 -4.58
C PRO A 430 25.82 10.18 -3.78
N TRP A 431 24.55 10.11 -4.18
CA TRP A 431 23.46 10.75 -3.46
C TRP A 431 23.26 10.12 -2.07
N THR A 432 23.04 8.80 -2.03
CA THR A 432 22.76 8.06 -0.79
C THR A 432 23.92 8.20 0.20
N HIS A 433 25.16 8.08 -0.27
CA HIS A 433 26.36 8.26 0.54
C HIS A 433 26.38 9.63 1.22
N ALA A 434 26.15 10.70 0.45
CA ALA A 434 26.15 12.06 0.97
C ALA A 434 25.05 12.27 2.02
N GLN A 435 23.81 11.82 1.76
CA GLN A 435 22.69 12.06 2.67
C GLN A 435 22.80 11.22 3.96
N LEU A 436 23.20 9.95 3.87
CA LEU A 436 23.42 9.12 5.07
C LEU A 436 24.61 9.62 5.91
N GLY A 437 25.64 10.22 5.30
CA GLY A 437 26.70 10.91 6.04
C GLY A 437 26.21 12.13 6.84
N GLY A 438 25.14 12.78 6.36
CA GLY A 438 24.47 13.89 7.04
C GLY A 438 23.76 13.50 8.35
N LEU A 439 23.50 12.22 8.59
CA LEU A 439 22.85 11.73 9.82
C LEU A 439 23.62 12.11 11.09
N SER A 440 24.94 12.28 10.99
CA SER A 440 25.77 12.77 12.11
C SER A 440 25.37 14.14 12.67
N SER A 441 24.59 14.92 11.89
CA SER A 441 24.24 16.32 12.20
C SER A 441 22.77 16.52 12.60
N VAL A 442 21.94 15.48 12.59
CA VAL A 442 20.53 15.55 13.00
C VAL A 442 20.40 15.36 14.52
N ASP A 443 19.25 15.69 15.10
CA ASP A 443 19.06 15.64 16.56
C ASP A 443 18.69 14.22 17.03
N SER A 444 17.93 13.48 16.22
CA SER A 444 17.61 12.08 16.49
C SER A 444 17.38 11.27 15.19
N VAL A 445 17.55 9.96 15.27
CA VAL A 445 17.40 9.01 14.18
C VAL A 445 16.62 7.79 14.69
N THR A 446 15.56 7.40 13.98
CA THR A 446 14.95 6.07 14.15
C THR A 446 15.69 5.05 13.31
N VAL A 447 16.05 3.90 13.87
CA VAL A 447 16.68 2.76 13.19
C VAL A 447 15.92 1.49 13.54
N ASP A 448 15.73 0.55 12.61
CA ASP A 448 14.93 -0.66 12.85
C ASP A 448 15.76 -1.93 12.59
N PRO A 449 16.38 -2.52 13.63
CA PRO A 449 17.07 -3.80 13.52
C PRO A 449 16.24 -4.93 12.90
N LEU A 450 14.91 -4.95 13.11
CA LEU A 450 14.02 -5.94 12.49
C LEU A 450 13.83 -5.78 10.98
N LYS A 451 14.29 -4.65 10.40
CA LYS A 451 14.34 -4.43 8.96
C LYS A 451 15.75 -4.74 8.44
N SER A 452 16.55 -3.72 8.16
CA SER A 452 17.88 -3.83 7.56
C SER A 452 18.94 -4.40 8.50
N GLY A 453 18.62 -4.57 9.78
CA GLY A 453 19.49 -5.23 10.75
C GLY A 453 19.36 -6.76 10.78
N TYR A 454 18.42 -7.36 10.06
CA TYR A 454 18.21 -8.83 10.05
C TYR A 454 18.01 -9.43 11.47
N ALA A 455 17.52 -8.63 12.41
CA ALA A 455 17.10 -9.09 13.74
C ALA A 455 15.63 -9.54 13.71
N SER A 456 15.20 -10.28 14.74
CA SER A 456 13.80 -10.71 14.87
C SER A 456 12.95 -9.64 15.54
N CYS A 457 11.65 -9.63 15.23
CA CYS A 457 10.66 -8.78 15.91
C CYS A 457 10.47 -9.22 17.37
N PRO A 458 10.27 -8.30 18.34
CA PRO A 458 10.24 -6.84 18.23
C PRO A 458 11.64 -6.21 18.41
N ALA A 459 11.96 -5.19 17.58
CA ALA A 459 13.25 -4.50 17.64
C ALA A 459 13.27 -3.20 16.80
N GLY A 460 12.81 -2.08 17.39
CA GLY A 460 13.10 -0.72 16.92
C GLY A 460 14.12 -0.02 17.82
N VAL A 461 14.73 1.07 17.36
CA VAL A 461 15.69 1.86 18.14
C VAL A 461 15.52 3.35 17.85
N LEU A 462 15.53 4.16 18.91
CA LEU A 462 15.70 5.61 18.81
C LEU A 462 17.11 5.99 19.25
N CYS A 463 17.86 6.65 18.37
CA CYS A 463 19.17 7.23 18.67
C CYS A 463 19.07 8.76 18.71
N MET A 464 19.57 9.38 19.76
CA MET A 464 19.64 10.82 19.97
C MET A 464 21.10 11.26 19.92
N ARG A 465 21.36 12.39 19.26
CA ARG A 465 22.71 12.95 19.16
C ARG A 465 23.23 13.48 20.50
N ASP A 466 22.32 14.00 21.31
CA ASP A 466 22.59 14.54 22.63
C ASP A 466 21.82 13.72 23.66
N SER A 467 22.57 13.04 24.53
CA SER A 467 22.00 12.14 25.52
C SER A 467 20.97 12.82 26.42
N ARG A 468 21.06 14.14 26.64
CA ARG A 468 20.13 14.89 27.50
C ARG A 468 18.71 14.96 26.96
N LEU A 469 18.51 14.75 25.66
CA LEU A 469 17.17 14.75 25.06
C LEU A 469 16.27 13.64 25.63
N ARG A 470 16.85 12.56 26.15
CA ARG A 470 16.12 11.44 26.76
C ARG A 470 15.28 11.86 27.98
N PHE A 471 15.66 12.93 28.67
CA PHE A 471 14.93 13.40 29.86
C PHE A 471 13.64 14.15 29.52
N LEU A 472 13.40 14.44 28.25
CA LEU A 472 12.21 15.14 27.81
C LEU A 472 11.00 14.20 27.66
N THR A 473 11.13 12.91 27.94
CA THR A 473 10.04 11.93 27.84
C THR A 473 9.19 11.86 29.11
N HIS A 474 9.67 12.37 30.25
CA HIS A 474 9.07 12.16 31.57
C HIS A 474 9.28 13.35 32.53
N TRP A 475 8.71 13.28 33.74
CA TRP A 475 8.66 14.40 34.72
C TRP A 475 9.89 14.53 35.63
N THR A 476 10.87 13.63 35.55
CA THR A 476 12.02 13.64 36.47
C THR A 476 13.30 13.95 35.73
N SER A 477 14.24 14.58 36.42
CA SER A 477 15.61 14.74 35.96
C SER A 477 16.53 13.80 36.74
N THR A 478 17.35 13.05 36.00
CA THR A 478 18.62 12.44 36.44
C THR A 478 18.68 11.93 37.89
N SER A 479 17.95 10.88 38.25
CA SER A 479 18.17 10.22 39.55
C SER A 479 18.61 8.77 39.40
N GLY A 480 19.89 8.52 39.69
CA GLY A 480 20.35 7.39 40.52
C GLY A 480 20.72 6.05 39.86
N ALA A 481 20.10 5.61 38.77
CA ALA A 481 20.44 4.34 38.12
C ALA A 481 21.58 4.51 37.11
N ASP A 482 22.52 3.56 37.05
CA ASP A 482 23.66 3.59 36.10
C ASP A 482 23.16 3.58 34.65
N TYR A 483 22.09 2.84 34.37
CA TYR A 483 21.38 2.79 33.08
C TYR A 483 19.95 3.26 33.34
N ASP A 484 19.53 4.37 32.71
CA ASP A 484 18.20 4.97 32.86
C ASP A 484 17.15 4.14 32.08
N ALA A 485 16.98 2.89 32.51
CA ALA A 485 16.13 1.89 31.90
C ALA A 485 14.72 1.98 32.51
N GLY A 486 13.70 2.28 31.68
CA GLY A 486 12.29 2.31 32.09
C GLY A 486 11.62 3.68 32.21
N THR A 487 12.26 4.77 31.77
CA THR A 487 11.73 6.15 31.78
C THR A 487 11.23 6.64 30.41
N TYR A 488 11.06 5.73 29.45
CA TYR A 488 10.62 5.98 28.08
C TYR A 488 9.11 5.76 27.91
N ILE A 489 8.56 5.89 26.69
CA ILE A 489 7.12 5.64 26.45
C ILE A 489 6.73 4.22 26.91
N GLU A 490 7.59 3.26 26.60
CA GLU A 490 7.41 1.86 26.94
C GLU A 490 8.00 1.57 28.32
N ARG A 491 7.31 0.70 29.08
CA ARG A 491 7.81 0.20 30.37
C ARG A 491 8.36 -1.21 30.19
N SER A 492 7.61 -2.24 30.58
CA SER A 492 8.04 -3.64 30.46
C SER A 492 8.45 -3.99 29.04
N LYS A 493 9.67 -4.47 28.89
CA LYS A 493 10.30 -4.72 27.59
C LYS A 493 11.28 -5.88 27.68
N PRO A 494 11.34 -6.74 26.65
CA PRO A 494 12.15 -7.95 26.71
C PRO A 494 13.63 -7.62 26.60
N GLY A 495 14.42 -7.92 27.64
CA GLY A 495 15.89 -7.88 27.56
C GLY A 495 16.44 -8.83 26.48
N ALA A 496 15.65 -9.82 26.06
CA ALA A 496 15.95 -10.71 24.94
C ALA A 496 16.09 -10.00 23.59
N ALA A 497 15.36 -8.90 23.36
CA ALA A 497 15.53 -8.11 22.13
C ALA A 497 16.92 -7.46 22.07
N ALA A 498 17.42 -6.94 23.20
CA ALA A 498 18.76 -6.36 23.28
C ALA A 498 19.86 -7.39 23.00
N VAL A 499 19.76 -8.57 23.60
CA VAL A 499 20.72 -9.67 23.38
C VAL A 499 20.66 -10.20 21.94
N SER A 500 19.47 -10.26 21.35
CA SER A 500 19.28 -10.61 19.94
C SER A 500 20.05 -9.67 19.01
N ILE A 501 19.86 -8.37 19.17
CA ILE A 501 20.51 -7.35 18.33
C ILE A 501 22.03 -7.35 18.58
N LEU A 502 22.47 -7.41 19.83
CA LEU A 502 23.88 -7.46 20.17
C LEU A 502 24.58 -8.64 19.48
N LEU A 503 24.04 -9.85 19.62
CA LEU A 503 24.69 -11.02 19.07
C LEU A 503 24.80 -10.93 17.54
N SER A 504 23.80 -10.35 16.86
CA SER A 504 23.92 -10.05 15.44
C SER A 504 24.98 -9.01 15.12
N HIS A 505 25.07 -7.92 15.88
CA HIS A 505 26.12 -6.91 15.70
C HIS A 505 27.53 -7.48 15.85
N GLU A 506 27.72 -8.36 16.82
CA GLU A 506 29.02 -8.98 17.16
C GLU A 506 29.44 -10.04 16.14
N VAL A 507 28.47 -10.84 15.65
CA VAL A 507 28.76 -11.94 14.71
C VAL A 507 28.84 -11.46 13.26
N ILE A 508 27.96 -10.54 12.86
CA ILE A 508 27.94 -10.01 11.49
C ILE A 508 29.01 -8.93 11.33
N GLY A 509 29.12 -8.01 12.30
CA GLY A 509 30.07 -6.91 12.27
C GLY A 509 29.46 -5.58 11.79
N LEU A 510 29.64 -4.53 12.58
CA LEU A 510 29.23 -3.15 12.29
C LEU A 510 30.41 -2.28 11.83
N GLU A 511 31.37 -2.86 11.13
CA GLU A 511 32.50 -2.11 10.62
C GLU A 511 32.02 -0.95 9.73
N ARG A 512 32.63 0.22 9.92
CA ARG A 512 32.38 1.40 9.10
C ARG A 512 33.20 1.36 7.83
N ASP A 513 32.99 2.35 6.97
CA ASP A 513 33.79 2.56 5.76
C ASP A 513 33.75 1.36 4.80
N ASP A 514 32.66 0.58 4.85
CA ASP A 514 32.38 -0.55 3.96
C ASP A 514 33.50 -1.61 3.96
N GLU A 515 34.07 -1.85 5.15
CA GLU A 515 35.16 -2.79 5.40
C GLU A 515 34.70 -4.26 5.59
N GLY A 516 33.40 -4.51 5.76
CA GLY A 516 32.87 -5.85 5.90
C GLY A 516 31.49 -5.94 6.58
N GLY A 517 31.16 -7.14 7.06
CA GLY A 517 29.99 -7.38 7.90
C GLY A 517 28.66 -6.92 7.30
N TYR A 518 27.91 -6.09 8.04
CA TYR A 518 26.64 -5.51 7.57
C TYR A 518 26.80 -4.70 6.29
N ALA A 519 27.94 -4.03 6.09
CA ALA A 519 28.17 -3.21 4.91
C ALA A 519 28.24 -4.07 3.63
N HIS A 520 28.91 -5.23 3.71
CA HIS A 520 28.96 -6.19 2.61
C HIS A 520 27.60 -6.90 2.42
N LEU A 521 26.97 -7.37 3.51
CA LEU A 521 25.64 -7.99 3.48
C LEU A 521 24.59 -7.10 2.80
N LEU A 522 24.50 -5.83 3.21
CA LEU A 522 23.58 -4.88 2.61
C LEU A 522 23.98 -4.51 1.18
N GLY A 523 25.28 -4.49 0.88
CA GLY A 523 25.79 -4.34 -0.49
C GLY A 523 25.32 -5.47 -1.41
N THR A 524 25.25 -6.71 -0.91
CA THR A 524 24.73 -7.88 -1.63
C THR A 524 23.23 -7.77 -1.90
N ALA A 525 22.46 -7.37 -0.88
CA ALA A 525 21.03 -7.12 -1.02
C ALA A 525 20.74 -6.00 -2.03
N MET A 526 21.48 -4.89 -1.94
CA MET A 526 21.39 -3.76 -2.87
C MET A 526 21.74 -4.17 -4.31
N LEU A 527 22.81 -4.93 -4.52
CA LEU A 527 23.18 -5.41 -5.85
C LEU A 527 22.05 -6.24 -6.46
N THR A 528 21.45 -7.14 -5.67
CA THR A 528 20.32 -7.96 -6.11
C THR A 528 19.11 -7.08 -6.46
N ALA A 529 18.80 -6.08 -5.62
CA ALA A 529 17.74 -5.11 -5.87
C ALA A 529 17.98 -4.37 -7.21
N ILE A 530 19.21 -3.92 -7.47
CA ILE A 530 19.58 -3.21 -8.70
C ILE A 530 19.49 -4.12 -9.92
N LYS A 531 19.94 -5.38 -9.83
CA LYS A 531 19.77 -6.35 -10.93
C LYS A 531 18.30 -6.59 -11.24
N MET A 532 17.46 -6.71 -10.21
CA MET A 532 16.01 -6.81 -10.38
C MET A 532 15.42 -5.56 -11.03
N TYR A 533 15.87 -4.37 -10.63
CA TYR A 533 15.51 -3.10 -11.27
C TYR A 533 15.90 -3.07 -12.76
N CYS A 534 17.08 -3.58 -13.12
CA CYS A 534 17.52 -3.67 -14.52
C CYS A 534 16.51 -4.47 -15.36
N HIS A 535 16.02 -5.60 -14.84
CA HIS A 535 14.95 -6.36 -15.50
C HIS A 535 13.66 -5.55 -15.66
N TRP A 536 13.26 -4.77 -14.65
CA TRP A 536 12.06 -3.94 -14.72
C TRP A 536 12.16 -2.86 -15.80
N VAL A 537 13.29 -2.14 -15.87
CA VAL A 537 13.45 -1.05 -16.83
C VAL A 537 13.62 -1.51 -18.28
N THR A 538 14.05 -2.75 -18.51
CA THR A 538 14.22 -3.33 -19.85
C THR A 538 13.06 -4.23 -20.29
N MET A 539 12.01 -4.38 -19.47
CA MET A 539 10.91 -5.31 -19.74
C MET A 539 10.18 -5.01 -21.06
N ASP A 540 10.08 -3.73 -21.43
CA ASP A 540 9.43 -3.29 -22.68
C ASP A 540 10.26 -3.61 -23.95
N LEU A 541 11.53 -4.00 -23.79
CA LEU A 541 12.36 -4.54 -24.88
C LEU A 541 12.18 -6.04 -25.07
N THR A 542 11.71 -6.75 -24.03
CA THR A 542 11.58 -8.21 -24.02
C THR A 542 10.13 -8.68 -24.09
N SER A 543 9.15 -7.77 -24.15
CA SER A 543 7.74 -8.06 -24.37
C SER A 543 7.15 -7.16 -25.46
N ASP A 544 6.34 -7.76 -26.34
CA ASP A 544 5.55 -7.05 -27.35
C ASP A 544 4.20 -6.56 -26.80
N ARG A 545 3.89 -6.85 -25.52
CA ARG A 545 2.61 -6.55 -24.87
C ARG A 545 2.76 -5.75 -23.58
N LEU A 546 3.68 -6.15 -22.70
CA LEU A 546 3.91 -5.53 -21.40
C LEU A 546 4.85 -4.33 -21.53
N VAL A 547 4.51 -3.25 -20.84
CA VAL A 547 5.37 -2.07 -20.67
C VAL A 547 5.57 -1.87 -19.18
N VAL A 548 6.81 -1.66 -18.74
CA VAL A 548 7.11 -1.37 -17.33
C VAL A 548 7.85 -0.05 -17.24
N THR A 549 7.43 0.78 -16.29
CA THR A 549 8.07 2.05 -15.95
C THR A 549 8.52 1.99 -14.51
N ALA A 550 9.82 2.00 -14.26
CA ALA A 550 10.35 2.11 -12.91
C ALA A 550 10.17 3.54 -12.38
N ILE A 551 9.89 3.66 -11.08
CA ILE A 551 9.72 4.94 -10.40
C ILE A 551 11.03 5.72 -10.45
N ASN A 552 12.13 5.09 -10.02
CA ASN A 552 13.46 5.67 -10.10
C ASN A 552 13.86 5.84 -11.56
N ARG A 553 14.39 7.02 -11.88
CA ARG A 553 14.80 7.37 -13.23
C ARG A 553 16.16 6.77 -13.56
N LEU A 554 16.32 6.34 -14.82
CA LEU A 554 17.64 6.05 -15.37
C LEU A 554 18.54 7.30 -15.32
N PRO A 555 19.88 7.15 -15.23
CA PRO A 555 20.78 8.29 -15.23
C PRO A 555 20.59 9.24 -16.41
N VAL A 556 20.26 8.70 -17.59
CA VAL A 556 19.97 9.53 -18.77
C VAL A 556 18.66 10.32 -18.63
N GLU A 557 17.64 9.77 -17.99
CA GLU A 557 16.34 10.44 -17.72
C GLU A 557 16.46 11.59 -16.70
N ARG A 558 17.59 11.70 -15.99
CA ARG A 558 17.88 12.82 -15.08
C ARG A 558 18.49 14.03 -15.79
N LYS A 559 18.93 13.88 -17.04
CA LYS A 559 19.47 14.98 -17.85
C LYS A 559 18.34 15.82 -18.41
N ASP A 560 18.54 17.14 -18.47
CA ASP A 560 17.60 18.04 -19.14
C ASP A 560 17.50 17.68 -20.63
N ASN A 561 16.27 17.55 -21.14
CA ASN A 561 15.96 17.28 -22.55
C ASN A 561 16.51 15.96 -23.13
N ALA A 562 16.69 14.92 -22.31
CA ALA A 562 17.06 13.61 -22.82
C ALA A 562 16.06 13.10 -23.89
N SER A 563 16.59 12.69 -25.04
CA SER A 563 15.78 12.19 -26.15
C SER A 563 15.28 10.76 -25.88
N GLY A 564 14.17 10.39 -26.53
CA GLY A 564 13.65 9.02 -26.46
C GLY A 564 14.65 7.96 -26.97
N ASP A 565 15.50 8.32 -27.93
CA ASP A 565 16.53 7.43 -28.49
C ASP A 565 17.67 7.19 -27.51
N GLU A 566 18.11 8.21 -26.76
CA GLU A 566 19.12 8.06 -25.70
C GLU A 566 18.63 7.17 -24.56
N ILE A 567 17.35 7.33 -24.16
CA ILE A 567 16.72 6.46 -23.15
C ILE A 567 16.67 5.02 -23.65
N LEU A 568 16.24 4.82 -24.91
CA LEU A 568 16.16 3.50 -25.52
C LEU A 568 17.54 2.84 -25.63
N GLN A 569 18.57 3.61 -25.99
CA GLN A 569 19.94 3.10 -26.07
C GLN A 569 20.45 2.66 -24.71
N GLN A 570 20.27 3.47 -23.66
CA GLN A 570 20.68 3.07 -22.31
C GLN A 570 19.93 1.83 -21.82
N LYS A 571 18.65 1.65 -22.17
CA LYS A 571 17.93 0.40 -21.88
C LYS A 571 18.53 -0.81 -22.61
N ARG A 572 18.93 -0.66 -23.88
CA ARG A 572 19.61 -1.73 -24.64
C ARG A 572 20.95 -2.08 -24.01
N ASP A 573 21.73 -1.06 -23.64
CA ASP A 573 23.02 -1.25 -22.98
C ASP A 573 22.84 -2.00 -21.66
N ILE A 574 21.82 -1.67 -20.85
CA ILE A 574 21.50 -2.40 -19.62
C ILE A 574 21.12 -3.87 -19.92
N LEU A 575 20.29 -4.10 -20.93
CA LEU A 575 19.86 -5.45 -21.29
C LEU A 575 21.04 -6.32 -21.74
N GLU A 576 21.91 -5.78 -22.59
CA GLU A 576 23.04 -6.48 -23.21
C GLU A 576 24.24 -6.62 -22.25
N GLN A 577 24.55 -5.57 -21.49
CA GLN A 577 25.78 -5.47 -20.69
C GLN A 577 25.58 -5.74 -19.20
N ILE A 578 24.34 -5.86 -18.71
CA ILE A 578 24.06 -6.13 -17.29
C ILE A 578 23.16 -7.34 -17.11
N VAL A 579 21.96 -7.32 -17.70
CA VAL A 579 20.92 -8.33 -17.43
C VAL A 579 21.40 -9.74 -17.80
N GLY A 580 22.05 -9.90 -18.95
CA GLY A 580 22.50 -11.21 -19.45
C GLY A 580 23.87 -11.68 -18.93
N ARG A 581 24.49 -11.01 -17.96
CA ARG A 581 25.87 -11.30 -17.51
C ARG A 581 25.93 -11.83 -16.08
N ALA A 582 26.89 -12.73 -15.86
CA ALA A 582 27.23 -13.20 -14.52
C ALA A 582 27.87 -12.08 -13.72
N ASN A 583 27.79 -12.16 -12.39
CA ASN A 583 28.29 -11.11 -11.51
C ASN A 583 29.80 -10.90 -11.66
N GLU A 584 30.54 -11.99 -11.87
CA GLU A 584 31.98 -12.02 -12.07
C GLU A 584 32.38 -11.27 -13.34
N ASP A 585 31.58 -11.39 -14.41
CA ASP A 585 31.84 -10.68 -15.66
C ASP A 585 31.64 -9.17 -15.50
N LEU A 586 30.68 -8.74 -14.66
CA LEU A 586 30.39 -7.32 -14.41
C LEU A 586 31.52 -6.64 -13.66
N GLU A 587 32.14 -7.34 -12.70
CA GLU A 587 33.22 -6.80 -11.87
C GLU A 587 34.42 -6.33 -12.69
N GLU A 588 34.76 -7.03 -13.77
CA GLU A 588 35.88 -6.68 -14.65
C GLU A 588 35.62 -5.42 -15.47
N ASP A 589 34.36 -5.01 -15.61
CA ASP A 589 33.91 -3.87 -16.42
C ASP A 589 33.68 -2.61 -15.57
N ALA A 590 34.61 -1.66 -15.65
CA ALA A 590 34.60 -0.49 -14.77
C ALA A 590 33.45 0.46 -15.10
N ASP A 591 33.02 0.50 -16.36
CA ASP A 591 31.96 1.38 -16.82
C ASP A 591 30.61 0.84 -16.38
N VAL A 592 30.40 -0.46 -16.50
CA VAL A 592 29.19 -1.14 -16.02
C VAL A 592 29.08 -1.04 -14.50
N MET A 593 30.15 -1.24 -13.74
CA MET A 593 30.11 -1.08 -12.28
C MET A 593 29.79 0.37 -11.86
N ARG A 594 30.31 1.38 -12.59
CA ARG A 594 29.96 2.79 -12.36
C ARG A 594 28.50 3.07 -12.68
N LEU A 595 27.95 2.44 -13.72
CA LEU A 595 26.54 2.55 -14.06
C LEU A 595 25.66 1.89 -13.00
N LEU A 596 25.98 0.68 -12.55
CA LEU A 596 25.23 -0.04 -11.51
C LEU A 596 25.03 0.80 -10.24
N CYS A 597 26.06 1.52 -9.77
CA CYS A 597 25.95 2.41 -8.60
C CYS A 597 24.98 3.58 -8.76
N GLN A 598 24.45 3.82 -9.97
CA GLN A 598 23.53 4.92 -10.28
C GLN A 598 22.12 4.43 -10.67
N LEU A 599 21.92 3.11 -10.77
CA LEU A 599 20.66 2.46 -11.12
C LEU A 599 19.87 2.08 -9.87
N GLY A 600 18.55 1.95 -10.02
CA GLY A 600 17.65 1.56 -8.94
C GLY A 600 17.34 2.68 -7.94
N SER A 601 16.73 2.26 -6.84
CA SER A 601 16.42 3.11 -5.69
C SER A 601 17.66 3.46 -4.85
N ASP A 602 17.51 4.45 -3.96
CA ASP A 602 18.54 4.84 -3.01
C ASP A 602 18.83 3.74 -1.97
N THR A 603 17.90 2.78 -1.81
CA THR A 603 17.97 1.62 -0.91
C THR A 603 17.51 0.34 -1.64
N VAL A 604 17.04 -0.68 -0.90
CA VAL A 604 16.66 -2.01 -1.42
C VAL A 604 15.22 -2.11 -1.96
N VAL A 605 14.50 -1.00 -2.05
CA VAL A 605 13.07 -0.96 -2.41
C VAL A 605 12.89 -0.33 -3.78
N ASN A 606 12.58 -1.12 -4.78
CA ASN A 606 12.33 -0.65 -6.15
C ASN A 606 10.84 -0.71 -6.48
N ALA A 607 10.24 0.44 -6.72
CA ALA A 607 8.86 0.54 -7.17
C ALA A 607 8.78 0.70 -8.70
N PHE A 608 7.77 0.11 -9.31
CA PHE A 608 7.54 0.14 -10.75
C PHE A 608 6.04 0.01 -11.07
N VAL A 609 5.67 0.41 -12.28
CA VAL A 609 4.28 0.39 -12.75
C VAL A 609 4.20 -0.32 -14.08
N CYS A 610 3.23 -1.22 -14.20
CA CYS A 610 2.94 -1.92 -15.44
C CYS A 610 1.89 -1.16 -16.27
N ASN A 611 2.08 -1.14 -17.57
CA ASN A 611 1.11 -0.73 -18.58
C ASN A 611 1.13 -1.75 -19.72
N PHE A 612 0.27 -1.61 -20.72
CA PHE A 612 0.14 -2.61 -21.77
C PHE A 612 -0.14 -2.01 -23.15
N ARG A 613 0.18 -2.79 -24.18
CA ARG A 613 -0.14 -2.46 -25.57
C ARG A 613 -1.46 -3.10 -25.99
N LEU A 614 -2.29 -2.31 -26.68
CA LEU A 614 -3.59 -2.76 -27.20
C LEU A 614 -3.40 -3.89 -28.22
N GLU A 615 -2.32 -3.85 -28.99
CA GLU A 615 -1.91 -4.86 -29.96
C GLU A 615 -0.43 -5.18 -29.78
N ALA A 616 -0.01 -6.37 -30.20
CA ALA A 616 1.39 -6.76 -30.16
C ALA A 616 2.26 -5.74 -30.93
N GLY A 617 3.20 -5.10 -30.26
CA GLY A 617 4.03 -4.03 -30.83
C GLY A 617 3.28 -2.72 -31.14
N GLY A 618 1.99 -2.64 -30.84
CA GLY A 618 1.12 -1.52 -31.19
C GLY A 618 1.11 -0.38 -30.17
N ALA A 619 0.05 0.43 -30.24
CA ALA A 619 -0.19 1.55 -29.34
C ALA A 619 -0.32 1.10 -27.87
N ILE A 620 0.23 1.93 -26.97
CA ILE A 620 0.18 1.74 -25.52
C ILE A 620 -1.15 2.30 -25.00
N ASN A 621 -1.76 1.61 -24.04
CA ASN A 621 -2.91 2.12 -23.31
C ASN A 621 -2.58 3.49 -22.69
N ASP A 622 -3.42 4.50 -22.96
CA ASP A 622 -3.26 5.84 -22.42
C ASP A 622 -4.27 6.18 -21.31
N ASP A 623 -5.02 5.21 -20.78
CA ASP A 623 -5.93 5.42 -19.66
C ASP A 623 -5.32 4.96 -18.32
N VAL A 624 -5.19 5.89 -17.37
CA VAL A 624 -4.68 5.61 -16.01
C VAL A 624 -5.54 4.60 -15.25
N ALA A 625 -6.87 4.59 -15.46
CA ALA A 625 -7.77 3.65 -14.78
C ALA A 625 -7.49 2.20 -15.20
N GLU A 626 -7.19 1.99 -16.49
CA GLU A 626 -6.87 0.69 -17.05
C GLU A 626 -5.47 0.22 -16.65
N ALA A 627 -4.50 1.14 -16.51
CA ALA A 627 -3.21 0.83 -15.92
C ALA A 627 -3.34 0.44 -14.45
N ASN A 628 -4.12 1.19 -13.66
CA ASN A 628 -4.39 0.87 -12.26
C ASN A 628 -5.03 -0.51 -12.09
N PHE A 629 -5.98 -0.83 -12.97
CA PHE A 629 -6.64 -2.11 -13.00
C PHE A 629 -5.64 -3.26 -13.24
N LEU A 630 -4.72 -3.12 -14.22
CA LEU A 630 -3.65 -4.11 -14.43
C LEU A 630 -2.78 -4.29 -13.17
N ASN A 631 -2.29 -3.21 -12.58
CA ASN A 631 -1.40 -3.28 -11.41
C ASN A 631 -2.09 -3.86 -10.18
N GLN A 632 -3.37 -3.53 -9.95
CA GLN A 632 -4.14 -4.13 -8.87
C GLN A 632 -4.29 -5.64 -9.04
N ARG A 633 -4.55 -6.10 -10.28
CA ARG A 633 -4.69 -7.53 -10.57
C ARG A 633 -3.38 -8.30 -10.45
N LEU A 634 -2.29 -7.68 -10.90
CA LEU A 634 -0.95 -8.21 -10.70
C LEU A 634 -0.63 -8.36 -9.22
N HIS A 635 -0.92 -7.33 -8.40
CA HIS A 635 -0.78 -7.43 -6.96
C HIS A 635 -1.62 -8.57 -6.38
N ASP A 636 -2.93 -8.64 -6.67
CA ASP A 636 -3.83 -9.69 -6.16
C ASP A 636 -3.31 -11.10 -6.52
N ARG A 637 -2.68 -11.29 -7.70
CA ARG A 637 -2.08 -12.57 -8.12
C ARG A 637 -0.72 -12.85 -7.51
N LEU A 638 0.06 -11.81 -7.24
CA LEU A 638 1.46 -11.90 -6.80
C LEU A 638 1.61 -11.47 -5.33
N SER A 639 0.57 -11.65 -4.52
CA SER A 639 0.58 -11.39 -3.07
C SER A 639 -0.22 -12.47 -2.33
N VAL A 640 0.03 -12.63 -1.04
CA VAL A 640 -0.66 -13.61 -0.18
C VAL A 640 -1.50 -12.84 0.83
N HIS A 641 -2.83 -12.98 0.76
CA HIS A 641 -3.76 -12.28 1.66
C HIS A 641 -4.74 -13.24 2.36
N ARG A 642 -5.13 -14.32 1.68
CA ARG A 642 -6.22 -15.22 2.11
C ARG A 642 -5.66 -16.58 2.48
N ARG A 643 -5.54 -16.83 3.79
CA ARG A 643 -5.03 -18.08 4.38
C ARG A 643 -5.57 -19.36 3.72
N SER A 644 -6.85 -19.39 3.36
CA SER A 644 -7.52 -20.58 2.83
C SER A 644 -7.61 -20.66 1.30
N GLN A 645 -7.22 -19.61 0.57
CA GLN A 645 -7.41 -19.53 -0.89
C GLN A 645 -6.08 -19.32 -1.65
N ASP A 646 -5.10 -18.70 -1.01
CA ASP A 646 -3.86 -18.31 -1.67
C ASP A 646 -2.80 -19.40 -1.52
N VAL A 647 -2.56 -20.13 -2.62
CA VAL A 647 -1.51 -21.15 -2.68
C VAL A 647 -0.16 -20.49 -2.97
N ILE A 648 0.77 -20.52 -2.01
CA ILE A 648 2.07 -19.84 -2.12
C ILE A 648 2.88 -20.33 -3.33
N THR A 649 2.83 -21.64 -3.62
CA THR A 649 3.57 -22.25 -4.74
C THR A 649 3.07 -21.82 -6.12
N ASP A 650 1.87 -21.24 -6.24
CA ASP A 650 1.34 -20.72 -7.49
C ASP A 650 1.91 -19.33 -7.84
N ARG A 651 2.72 -18.73 -6.95
CA ARG A 651 3.24 -17.37 -7.08
C ARG A 651 4.71 -17.39 -7.47
N PRO A 652 5.08 -16.95 -8.69
CA PRO A 652 6.48 -16.95 -9.11
C PRO A 652 7.31 -15.92 -8.33
N ILE A 653 6.68 -14.82 -7.94
CA ILE A 653 7.23 -13.76 -7.11
C ILE A 653 6.11 -13.19 -6.25
N ILE A 654 6.43 -12.80 -5.01
CA ILE A 654 5.55 -12.07 -4.12
C ILE A 654 6.01 -10.61 -4.11
N LEU A 655 5.11 -9.69 -4.43
CA LEU A 655 5.33 -8.25 -4.55
C LEU A 655 4.36 -7.50 -3.64
N ASN A 656 4.68 -6.24 -3.35
CA ASN A 656 3.80 -5.35 -2.62
C ASN A 656 3.15 -4.32 -3.55
N ARG A 657 2.07 -3.70 -3.07
CA ARG A 657 1.36 -2.62 -3.77
C ARG A 657 1.75 -1.26 -3.19
N VAL A 658 1.95 -0.32 -4.09
CA VAL A 658 2.18 1.10 -3.78
C VAL A 658 1.05 1.94 -4.35
N GLY A 659 0.65 3.00 -3.65
CA GLY A 659 -0.37 3.95 -4.12
C GLY A 659 0.15 5.38 -4.13
N PHE A 660 0.10 6.04 -5.29
CA PHE A 660 0.44 7.45 -5.45
C PHE A 660 -0.84 8.28 -5.55
N LYS A 661 -1.15 9.04 -4.49
CA LYS A 661 -2.33 9.91 -4.49
C LYS A 661 -2.06 11.17 -5.30
N ALA A 662 -2.95 11.50 -6.23
CA ALA A 662 -2.79 12.70 -7.06
C ALA A 662 -2.80 14.00 -6.24
N SER A 663 -3.58 14.04 -5.16
CA SER A 663 -3.69 15.21 -4.29
C SER A 663 -2.39 15.55 -3.56
N THR A 664 -1.51 14.56 -3.33
CA THR A 664 -0.28 14.73 -2.54
C THR A 664 0.98 14.70 -3.41
N TYR A 665 1.12 13.75 -4.33
CA TYR A 665 2.33 13.60 -5.16
C TYR A 665 2.43 14.60 -6.33
N LYS A 666 1.29 15.16 -6.79
CA LYS A 666 1.22 16.27 -7.76
C LYS A 666 2.18 16.09 -8.96
N GLY A 667 3.08 17.04 -9.21
CA GLY A 667 3.95 17.07 -10.40
C GLY A 667 4.89 15.86 -10.54
N ALA A 668 5.30 15.22 -9.44
CA ALA A 668 6.08 13.97 -9.51
C ALA A 668 5.24 12.83 -10.10
N LEU A 669 3.96 12.75 -9.73
CA LEU A 669 3.03 11.78 -10.31
C LEU A 669 2.73 12.10 -11.78
N ASP A 670 2.58 13.37 -12.14
CA ASP A 670 2.35 13.76 -13.55
C ASP A 670 3.54 13.39 -14.43
N THR A 671 4.77 13.58 -13.92
CA THR A 671 6.01 13.15 -14.58
C THR A 671 6.03 11.63 -14.77
N LEU A 672 5.65 10.87 -13.76
CA LEU A 672 5.56 9.41 -13.83
C LEU A 672 4.52 8.94 -14.85
N LYS A 673 3.31 9.53 -14.84
CA LYS A 673 2.25 9.20 -15.81
C LYS A 673 2.68 9.51 -17.25
N THR A 674 3.40 10.61 -17.46
CA THR A 674 3.99 10.96 -18.76
C THR A 674 4.98 9.90 -19.22
N ARG A 675 5.90 9.45 -18.35
CA ARG A 675 6.86 8.35 -18.64
C ARG A 675 6.15 7.04 -18.98
N MET A 676 5.05 6.75 -18.29
CA MET A 676 4.18 5.59 -18.55
C MET A 676 3.32 5.70 -19.82
N LYS A 677 3.25 6.89 -20.42
CA LYS A 677 2.38 7.23 -21.55
C LYS A 677 0.89 7.06 -21.24
N VAL A 678 0.49 7.32 -19.98
CA VAL A 678 -0.91 7.33 -19.54
C VAL A 678 -1.39 8.75 -19.28
N LYS A 679 -2.68 8.96 -19.44
CA LYS A 679 -3.39 10.21 -19.21
C LYS A 679 -4.49 9.96 -18.19
N GLY A 680 -4.76 11.00 -17.41
CA GLY A 680 -5.85 11.02 -16.46
C GLY A 680 -5.45 11.58 -15.08
N PRO A 681 -6.38 12.20 -14.37
CA PRO A 681 -6.30 12.72 -13.03
C PRO A 681 -6.48 11.53 -12.08
N GLY A 682 -6.22 11.77 -10.81
CA GLY A 682 -6.42 10.74 -9.81
C GLY A 682 -5.23 9.80 -9.70
N ASP A 683 -5.40 8.84 -8.81
CA ASP A 683 -4.30 8.12 -8.21
C ASP A 683 -3.67 7.13 -9.18
N LEU A 684 -2.47 6.67 -8.85
CA LEU A 684 -1.78 5.61 -9.58
C LEU A 684 -1.45 4.45 -8.64
N VAL A 685 -1.78 3.24 -9.07
CA VAL A 685 -1.44 1.98 -8.39
C VAL A 685 -0.19 1.42 -9.06
N ALA A 686 0.79 1.10 -8.23
CA ALA A 686 2.08 0.57 -8.62
C ALA A 686 2.41 -0.70 -7.82
N LEU A 687 3.47 -1.37 -8.23
CA LEU A 687 4.06 -2.51 -7.52
C LEU A 687 5.41 -2.11 -6.94
N SER A 688 5.85 -2.80 -5.89
CA SER A 688 7.18 -2.64 -5.33
C SER A 688 7.81 -3.99 -5.05
N SER A 689 9.11 -4.08 -5.37
CA SER A 689 9.98 -5.19 -5.05
C SER A 689 10.99 -4.75 -3.99
N VAL A 690 10.89 -5.33 -2.80
CA VAL A 690 11.82 -5.17 -1.69
C VAL A 690 12.78 -6.35 -1.68
N THR A 691 14.07 -6.12 -1.92
CA THR A 691 15.04 -7.21 -2.06
C THR A 691 16.05 -7.18 -0.91
N MET A 692 15.74 -7.93 0.14
CA MET A 692 16.59 -8.08 1.33
C MET A 692 17.23 -9.47 1.44
N HIS A 693 17.24 -10.22 0.35
CA HIS A 693 17.85 -11.54 0.33
C HIS A 693 19.36 -11.42 0.63
N PRO A 694 19.88 -12.16 1.62
CA PRO A 694 21.24 -11.93 2.11
C PRO A 694 22.32 -12.52 1.20
N PHE A 695 21.97 -13.38 0.25
CA PHE A 695 22.94 -14.10 -0.58
C PHE A 695 23.03 -13.54 -2.00
N PRO A 696 24.19 -13.66 -2.66
CA PRO A 696 24.30 -13.36 -4.08
C PRO A 696 23.38 -14.28 -4.88
N VAL A 697 22.68 -13.70 -5.85
CA VAL A 697 21.70 -14.44 -6.62
C VAL A 697 22.24 -14.77 -8.01
N ALA A 698 22.13 -16.05 -8.38
CA ALA A 698 22.42 -16.50 -9.73
C ALA A 698 21.54 -15.78 -10.76
N GLU A 699 22.15 -15.29 -11.85
CA GLU A 699 21.45 -14.61 -12.94
C GLU A 699 20.28 -15.44 -13.46
N THR A 700 20.49 -16.75 -13.66
CA THR A 700 19.47 -17.67 -14.17
C THR A 700 18.22 -17.74 -13.29
N LEU A 701 18.36 -17.59 -11.97
CA LEU A 701 17.22 -17.56 -11.05
C LEU A 701 16.44 -16.25 -11.17
N LEU A 702 17.13 -15.10 -11.20
CA LEU A 702 16.49 -13.78 -11.39
C LEU A 702 15.78 -13.70 -12.75
N SER A 703 16.48 -14.03 -13.84
CA SER A 703 15.92 -14.08 -15.19
C SER A 703 14.71 -15.03 -15.28
N GLY A 704 14.79 -16.20 -14.63
CA GLY A 704 13.68 -17.14 -14.53
C GLY A 704 12.47 -16.54 -13.80
N MET A 705 12.67 -15.94 -12.62
CA MET A 705 11.60 -15.30 -11.85
C MET A 705 10.92 -14.16 -12.62
N VAL A 706 11.70 -13.31 -13.27
CA VAL A 706 11.19 -12.19 -14.08
C VAL A 706 10.45 -12.70 -15.32
N THR A 707 10.93 -13.78 -15.94
CA THR A 707 10.24 -14.41 -17.07
C THR A 707 8.87 -14.95 -16.67
N GLU A 708 8.76 -15.58 -15.50
CA GLU A 708 7.47 -16.04 -14.98
C GLU A 708 6.55 -14.88 -14.57
N PHE A 709 7.10 -13.80 -14.01
CA PHE A 709 6.35 -12.55 -13.79
C PHE A 709 5.76 -12.01 -15.11
N ARG A 710 6.56 -11.94 -16.18
CA ARG A 710 6.11 -11.48 -17.49
C ARG A 710 4.94 -12.32 -18.01
N LYS A 711 5.01 -13.65 -17.89
CA LYS A 711 3.91 -14.55 -18.29
C LYS A 711 2.63 -14.23 -17.53
N VAL A 712 2.71 -14.10 -16.19
CA VAL A 712 1.55 -13.71 -15.36
C VAL A 712 0.98 -12.36 -15.78
N ALA A 713 1.85 -11.38 -16.08
CA ALA A 713 1.41 -10.07 -16.55
C ALA A 713 0.73 -10.12 -17.91
N GLU A 714 1.26 -10.87 -18.87
CA GLU A 714 0.66 -11.05 -20.20
C GLU A 714 -0.69 -11.78 -20.15
N GLU A 715 -0.84 -12.74 -19.24
CA GLU A 715 -2.15 -13.36 -18.93
C GLU A 715 -3.15 -12.32 -18.39
N GLU A 716 -2.73 -11.43 -17.49
CA GLU A 716 -3.60 -10.39 -16.95
C GLU A 716 -3.89 -9.26 -17.94
N ILE A 717 -2.97 -8.97 -18.85
CA ILE A 717 -3.22 -8.07 -19.98
C ILE A 717 -4.37 -8.59 -20.84
N THR A 718 -4.50 -9.92 -21.01
CA THR A 718 -5.64 -10.50 -21.75
C THR A 718 -6.99 -10.11 -21.11
N ASN A 719 -7.06 -10.03 -19.78
CA ASN A 719 -8.25 -9.55 -19.07
C ASN A 719 -8.47 -8.05 -19.28
N CYS A 720 -7.40 -7.24 -19.25
CA CYS A 720 -7.48 -5.80 -19.55
C CYS A 720 -7.99 -5.56 -20.98
N LEU A 721 -7.58 -6.38 -21.95
CA LEU A 721 -8.04 -6.28 -23.34
C LEU A 721 -9.52 -6.62 -23.53
N VAL A 722 -10.12 -7.43 -22.65
CA VAL A 722 -11.58 -7.66 -22.63
C VAL A 722 -12.30 -6.39 -22.19
N ARG A 723 -11.70 -5.65 -21.28
CA ARG A 723 -12.23 -4.42 -20.72
C ARG A 723 -12.22 -3.26 -21.72
N VAL A 724 -11.11 -3.05 -22.43
CA VAL A 724 -10.91 -1.85 -23.26
C VAL A 724 -11.28 -1.99 -24.74
N LYS A 725 -11.23 -3.20 -25.32
CA LYS A 725 -11.47 -3.38 -26.76
C LYS A 725 -12.97 -3.55 -27.05
N PRO A 726 -13.57 -2.72 -27.92
CA PRO A 726 -14.91 -2.99 -28.45
C PRO A 726 -14.94 -4.32 -29.21
N ARG A 727 -15.94 -5.16 -28.93
CA ARG A 727 -16.16 -6.44 -29.61
C ARG A 727 -17.65 -6.61 -29.90
N ARG A 728 -17.94 -7.39 -30.94
CA ARG A 728 -19.29 -7.90 -31.20
C ARG A 728 -19.71 -8.81 -30.04
N SER A 729 -20.93 -8.64 -29.53
CA SER A 729 -21.36 -9.29 -28.29
C SER A 729 -22.89 -9.45 -28.24
N ILE A 730 -23.39 -10.05 -27.17
CA ILE A 730 -24.81 -10.11 -26.87
C ILE A 730 -25.15 -8.86 -26.04
N HIS A 731 -26.21 -8.17 -26.43
CA HIS A 731 -26.66 -6.94 -25.80
C HIS A 731 -27.98 -7.18 -25.08
N GLY A 732 -27.96 -6.93 -23.76
CA GLY A 732 -29.08 -7.17 -22.86
C GLY A 732 -29.83 -5.88 -22.50
N PHE A 733 -31.15 -5.98 -22.39
CA PHE A 733 -32.04 -4.89 -22.05
C PHE A 733 -33.13 -5.36 -21.07
N ILE A 734 -33.65 -4.46 -20.25
CA ILE A 734 -34.88 -4.63 -19.46
C ILE A 734 -36.06 -4.21 -20.34
N LEU A 735 -37.08 -5.05 -20.43
CA LEU A 735 -38.33 -4.73 -21.15
C LEU A 735 -39.29 -3.98 -20.22
N GLN A 736 -39.64 -2.74 -20.58
CA GLN A 736 -40.58 -1.90 -19.83
C GLN A 736 -41.78 -1.46 -20.69
N GLY A 737 -42.98 -1.50 -20.11
CA GLY A 737 -44.19 -0.89 -20.69
C GLY A 737 -44.59 -1.45 -22.05
N LEU A 738 -44.95 -2.74 -22.13
CA LEU A 738 -45.50 -3.34 -23.35
C LEU A 738 -46.96 -2.91 -23.54
N HIS A 739 -47.22 -2.06 -24.53
CA HIS A 739 -48.55 -1.49 -24.81
C HIS A 739 -48.99 -1.83 -26.23
N ALA A 740 -50.29 -2.10 -26.40
CA ALA A 740 -50.87 -2.37 -27.72
C ALA A 740 -50.77 -1.11 -28.60
N GLY A 741 -50.27 -1.27 -29.82
CA GLY A 741 -50.20 -0.21 -30.82
C GLY A 741 -51.51 -0.03 -31.58
N SER A 742 -51.51 0.90 -32.54
CA SER A 742 -52.66 1.17 -33.43
C SER A 742 -52.93 0.05 -34.44
N GLN A 743 -51.94 -0.80 -34.74
CA GLN A 743 -52.07 -1.97 -35.60
C GLN A 743 -52.21 -3.25 -34.77
N SER A 744 -53.19 -4.08 -35.11
CA SER A 744 -53.43 -5.37 -34.45
C SER A 744 -52.17 -6.26 -34.49
N GLY A 745 -51.74 -6.74 -33.31
CA GLY A 745 -50.56 -7.59 -33.15
C GLY A 745 -49.22 -6.84 -33.10
N VAL A 746 -49.20 -5.51 -33.20
CA VAL A 746 -48.00 -4.68 -33.03
C VAL A 746 -48.06 -3.98 -31.67
N TYR A 747 -46.98 -4.07 -30.90
CA TYR A 747 -46.86 -3.49 -29.57
C TYR A 747 -45.70 -2.48 -29.53
N SER A 748 -45.87 -1.41 -28.76
CA SER A 748 -44.81 -0.47 -28.41
C SER A 748 -44.26 -0.84 -27.03
N ALA A 749 -42.95 -0.83 -26.86
CA ALA A 749 -42.28 -1.03 -25.57
C ALA A 749 -41.06 -0.12 -25.43
N HIS A 750 -40.46 -0.10 -24.25
CA HIS A 750 -39.18 0.52 -23.99
C HIS A 750 -38.16 -0.54 -23.58
N LEU A 751 -36.93 -0.42 -24.09
CA LEU A 751 -35.79 -1.25 -23.73
C LEU A 751 -34.77 -0.39 -23.01
N VAL A 752 -34.50 -0.72 -21.75
CA VAL A 752 -33.47 -0.07 -20.92
C VAL A 752 -32.24 -0.95 -20.94
N TYR A 753 -31.12 -0.45 -21.43
CA TYR A 753 -29.90 -1.24 -21.55
C TYR A 753 -29.36 -1.66 -20.18
N LEU A 754 -28.75 -2.86 -20.11
CA LEU A 754 -28.06 -3.38 -18.94
C LEU A 754 -26.57 -2.97 -19.00
N PRO A 755 -26.17 -1.85 -18.39
CA PRO A 755 -24.86 -1.25 -18.57
C PRO A 755 -23.80 -1.91 -17.68
N MET A 756 -22.53 -1.62 -17.97
CA MET A 756 -21.41 -1.79 -17.05
C MET A 756 -20.48 -0.58 -17.18
N PHE A 757 -19.94 -0.06 -16.08
CA PHE A 757 -18.99 1.06 -16.15
C PHE A 757 -17.64 0.69 -16.74
N HIS A 758 -17.28 -0.57 -16.65
CA HIS A 758 -15.90 -1.00 -16.81
C HIS A 758 -15.66 -1.72 -18.14
N ILE A 759 -16.66 -2.42 -18.68
CA ILE A 759 -16.50 -3.18 -19.91
C ILE A 759 -16.94 -2.34 -21.11
N LYS A 760 -16.03 -2.02 -22.02
CA LYS A 760 -16.26 -1.12 -23.16
C LYS A 760 -17.51 -1.45 -23.97
N ASN A 761 -17.80 -2.73 -24.17
CA ASN A 761 -18.98 -3.22 -24.89
C ASN A 761 -20.32 -2.79 -24.28
N HIS A 762 -20.32 -2.53 -22.97
CA HIS A 762 -21.51 -2.27 -22.17
C HIS A 762 -21.46 -0.90 -21.47
N GLN A 763 -20.46 -0.07 -21.80
CA GLN A 763 -20.16 1.22 -21.18
C GLN A 763 -21.06 2.34 -21.73
N ARG A 764 -22.39 2.12 -21.65
CA ARG A 764 -23.39 2.99 -22.23
C ARG A 764 -24.70 2.93 -21.45
N GLN A 765 -25.27 4.06 -21.08
CA GLN A 765 -26.65 4.14 -20.63
C GLN A 765 -27.54 4.45 -21.84
N LEU A 766 -28.52 3.58 -22.09
CA LEU A 766 -29.33 3.62 -23.29
C LEU A 766 -30.79 3.27 -22.97
N ILE A 767 -31.72 4.09 -23.46
CA ILE A 767 -33.17 3.86 -23.40
C ILE A 767 -33.73 3.97 -24.82
N LEU A 768 -34.32 2.89 -25.30
CA LEU A 768 -34.91 2.80 -26.64
C LEU A 768 -36.42 2.63 -26.56
N ARG A 769 -37.15 3.31 -27.43
CA ARG A 769 -38.53 2.97 -27.76
C ARG A 769 -38.52 1.99 -28.93
N VAL A 770 -39.23 0.88 -28.83
CA VAL A 770 -39.26 -0.17 -29.86
C VAL A 770 -40.68 -0.59 -30.21
N SER A 771 -40.85 -1.06 -31.44
CA SER A 771 -42.04 -1.75 -31.94
C SER A 771 -41.74 -3.23 -32.14
N VAL A 772 -42.62 -4.09 -31.64
CA VAL A 772 -42.50 -5.55 -31.72
C VAL A 772 -43.83 -6.16 -32.19
N LYS A 773 -43.76 -7.12 -33.12
CA LYS A 773 -44.92 -7.88 -33.56
C LYS A 773 -45.00 -9.18 -32.77
N LEU A 774 -46.11 -9.40 -32.06
CA LEU A 774 -46.31 -10.57 -31.23
C LEU A 774 -47.65 -11.24 -31.54
N GLU A 775 -47.65 -12.56 -31.60
CA GLU A 775 -48.87 -13.36 -31.67
C GLU A 775 -49.63 -13.33 -30.33
N LYS A 776 -50.92 -13.68 -30.35
CA LYS A 776 -51.77 -13.68 -29.16
C LYS A 776 -51.20 -14.57 -28.04
N ALA A 777 -50.77 -15.79 -28.37
CA ALA A 777 -50.18 -16.73 -27.41
C ALA A 777 -48.86 -16.21 -26.82
N GLN A 778 -48.04 -15.52 -27.63
CA GLN A 778 -46.80 -14.90 -27.17
C GLN A 778 -47.06 -13.74 -26.21
N THR A 779 -48.08 -12.94 -26.51
CA THR A 779 -48.52 -11.83 -25.66
C THR A 779 -49.07 -12.32 -24.33
N GLU A 780 -49.85 -13.40 -24.33
CA GLU A 780 -50.36 -14.04 -23.10
C GLU A 780 -49.23 -14.55 -22.21
N LYS A 781 -48.17 -15.15 -22.78
CA LYS A 781 -46.97 -15.56 -22.04
C LYS A 781 -46.27 -14.39 -21.34
N ILE A 782 -46.08 -13.26 -22.04
CA ILE A 782 -45.47 -12.06 -21.45
C ILE A 782 -46.39 -11.48 -20.36
N ASN A 783 -47.69 -11.37 -20.63
CA ASN A 783 -48.66 -10.82 -19.69
C ASN A 783 -48.82 -11.66 -18.42
N GLY A 784 -48.66 -12.98 -18.51
CA GLY A 784 -48.64 -13.89 -17.37
C GLY A 784 -47.46 -13.69 -16.42
N LYS A 785 -46.46 -12.89 -16.81
CA LYS A 785 -45.21 -12.64 -16.06
C LYS A 785 -45.02 -11.17 -15.67
N ARG A 786 -46.10 -10.38 -15.59
CA ARG A 786 -46.06 -8.93 -15.29
C ARG A 786 -45.44 -8.54 -13.95
N SER A 787 -45.36 -9.46 -12.97
CA SER A 787 -44.68 -9.24 -11.69
C SER A 787 -43.18 -9.55 -11.73
N SER A 788 -42.68 -10.17 -12.80
CA SER A 788 -41.28 -10.55 -12.98
C SER A 788 -40.52 -9.50 -13.80
N VAL A 789 -39.22 -9.39 -13.59
CA VAL A 789 -38.34 -8.62 -14.48
C VAL A 789 -38.14 -9.43 -15.75
N LEU A 790 -38.47 -8.84 -16.91
CA LEU A 790 -38.25 -9.46 -18.21
C LEU A 790 -37.03 -8.80 -18.87
N THR A 791 -36.13 -9.63 -19.39
CA THR A 791 -34.95 -9.14 -20.10
C THR A 791 -34.93 -9.62 -21.54
N VAL A 792 -34.38 -8.79 -22.43
CA VAL A 792 -34.29 -9.00 -23.87
C VAL A 792 -32.81 -9.05 -24.23
N HIS A 793 -32.35 -10.11 -24.87
CA HIS A 793 -30.95 -10.29 -25.24
C HIS A 793 -30.84 -10.55 -26.73
N THR A 794 -30.02 -9.76 -27.45
CA THR A 794 -29.83 -9.95 -28.89
C THR A 794 -29.39 -11.37 -29.20
N SER A 795 -30.05 -12.04 -30.15
CA SER A 795 -29.75 -13.42 -30.51
C SER A 795 -29.07 -13.48 -31.88
N CYS A 796 -28.24 -14.51 -32.08
CA CYS A 796 -27.66 -14.80 -33.38
C CYS A 796 -27.38 -16.30 -33.54
N LYS A 797 -27.53 -16.80 -34.76
CA LYS A 797 -27.29 -18.22 -35.11
C LYS A 797 -25.82 -18.52 -35.42
N THR A 798 -24.99 -17.49 -35.64
CA THR A 798 -23.56 -17.63 -35.96
C THR A 798 -22.72 -16.61 -35.20
N LEU A 799 -21.44 -16.92 -34.94
CA LEU A 799 -20.51 -15.98 -34.30
C LEU A 799 -20.32 -14.70 -35.14
N GLN A 800 -20.33 -14.82 -36.47
CA GLN A 800 -20.14 -13.70 -37.38
C GLN A 800 -21.34 -12.74 -37.42
N GLY A 801 -22.53 -13.20 -37.05
CA GLY A 801 -23.74 -12.37 -37.05
C GLY A 801 -23.93 -11.57 -35.76
N LEU A 802 -23.09 -11.77 -34.73
CA LEU A 802 -23.03 -10.86 -33.58
C LEU A 802 -22.68 -9.45 -34.07
N SER A 803 -23.23 -8.44 -33.42
CA SER A 803 -23.04 -7.04 -33.77
C SER A 803 -22.52 -6.26 -32.56
N THR A 804 -21.87 -5.13 -32.78
CA THR A 804 -21.64 -4.13 -31.72
C THR A 804 -22.93 -3.37 -31.45
N LEU A 805 -23.00 -2.67 -30.31
CA LEU A 805 -24.20 -1.89 -29.97
C LEU A 805 -24.44 -0.77 -31.00
N ASP A 806 -23.38 -0.13 -31.49
CA ASP A 806 -23.49 0.88 -32.56
C ASP A 806 -24.01 0.27 -33.87
N GLU A 807 -23.57 -0.93 -34.25
CA GLU A 807 -24.10 -1.64 -35.41
C GLU A 807 -25.60 -1.98 -35.24
N VAL A 808 -26.03 -2.35 -34.04
CA VAL A 808 -27.47 -2.58 -33.71
C VAL A 808 -28.27 -1.29 -33.84
N LEU A 809 -27.78 -0.19 -33.27
CA LEU A 809 -28.43 1.12 -33.32
C LEU A 809 -28.53 1.65 -34.77
N ALA A 810 -27.47 1.48 -35.56
CA ALA A 810 -27.42 1.91 -36.95
C ALA A 810 -28.42 1.15 -37.85
N LYS A 811 -28.64 -0.15 -37.61
CA LYS A 811 -29.57 -0.99 -38.36
C LYS A 811 -31.05 -0.65 -38.10
N GLY A 812 -31.38 -0.07 -36.94
CA GLY A 812 -32.77 0.24 -36.55
C GLY A 812 -33.66 -0.99 -36.29
N SER A 813 -33.08 -2.19 -36.28
CA SER A 813 -33.78 -3.44 -35.96
C SER A 813 -32.80 -4.54 -35.56
N PHE A 814 -33.27 -5.49 -34.75
CA PHE A 814 -32.51 -6.67 -34.33
C PHE A 814 -33.43 -7.81 -33.92
N GLU A 815 -32.89 -9.02 -33.92
CA GLU A 815 -33.52 -10.22 -33.36
C GLU A 815 -33.01 -10.45 -31.94
N ALA A 816 -33.90 -10.86 -31.04
CA ALA A 816 -33.58 -11.09 -29.65
C ALA A 816 -34.47 -12.16 -29.00
N ASP A 817 -33.95 -12.76 -27.94
CA ASP A 817 -34.65 -13.69 -27.10
C ASP A 817 -35.11 -12.98 -25.81
N ILE A 818 -36.32 -13.30 -25.33
CA ILE A 818 -36.91 -12.73 -24.11
C ILE A 818 -36.85 -13.76 -23.00
N TYR A 819 -36.34 -13.38 -21.83
CA TYR A 819 -36.19 -14.25 -20.65
C TYR A 819 -36.96 -13.71 -19.45
N GLU A 820 -37.42 -14.62 -18.58
CA GLU A 820 -37.83 -14.28 -17.22
C GLU A 820 -36.59 -14.22 -16.33
N GLY A 821 -36.23 -13.03 -15.84
CA GLY A 821 -34.97 -12.81 -15.13
C GLY A 821 -33.76 -12.75 -16.07
N PHE A 822 -32.60 -13.19 -15.58
CA PHE A 822 -31.33 -13.20 -16.33
C PHE A 822 -30.95 -14.62 -16.72
N PRO A 823 -30.60 -14.90 -17.99
CA PRO A 823 -30.22 -16.24 -18.42
C PRO A 823 -28.84 -16.64 -17.89
N ASP A 824 -28.65 -17.91 -17.53
CA ASP A 824 -27.31 -18.45 -17.25
C ASP A 824 -26.53 -18.77 -18.53
N ILE A 825 -27.25 -19.18 -19.58
CA ILE A 825 -26.72 -19.46 -20.91
C ILE A 825 -27.68 -18.86 -21.92
N TYR A 826 -27.14 -18.20 -22.94
CA TYR A 826 -27.95 -17.72 -24.06
C TYR A 826 -28.28 -18.89 -24.98
N ALA A 827 -29.46 -19.46 -24.79
CA ALA A 827 -30.02 -20.52 -25.62
C ALA A 827 -31.52 -20.30 -25.81
N SER A 828 -31.97 -20.36 -27.06
CA SER A 828 -33.38 -20.13 -27.43
C SER A 828 -34.33 -21.09 -26.71
N GLN A 829 -33.92 -22.34 -26.50
CA GLN A 829 -34.69 -23.36 -25.79
C GLN A 829 -35.01 -23.04 -24.32
N TRP A 830 -34.31 -22.05 -23.72
CA TRP A 830 -34.52 -21.60 -22.33
C TRP A 830 -35.14 -20.20 -22.25
N SER A 831 -35.42 -19.58 -23.41
CA SER A 831 -36.12 -18.29 -23.48
C SER A 831 -37.63 -18.46 -23.32
N LEU A 832 -38.30 -17.42 -22.82
CA LEU A 832 -39.75 -17.32 -22.81
C LEU A 832 -40.30 -17.22 -24.24
N LEU A 833 -39.61 -16.42 -25.06
CA LEU A 833 -39.83 -16.24 -26.50
C LEU A 833 -38.46 -16.11 -27.18
N SER A 834 -38.27 -16.79 -28.31
CA SER A 834 -37.04 -16.74 -29.10
C SER A 834 -37.24 -16.08 -30.45
N ASP A 835 -36.15 -15.57 -31.04
CA ASP A 835 -36.10 -14.99 -32.39
C ASP A 835 -37.13 -13.85 -32.60
N VAL A 836 -37.36 -13.03 -31.57
CA VAL A 836 -38.30 -11.92 -31.61
C VAL A 836 -37.67 -10.72 -32.30
N LYS A 837 -38.32 -10.22 -33.35
CA LYS A 837 -37.84 -9.06 -34.11
C LYS A 837 -38.32 -7.74 -33.51
N PHE A 838 -37.37 -6.92 -33.09
CA PHE A 838 -37.58 -5.55 -32.62
C PHE A 838 -37.20 -4.54 -33.69
N THR A 839 -37.98 -3.47 -33.81
CA THR A 839 -37.78 -2.38 -34.80
C THR A 839 -37.94 -1.02 -34.14
N PHE A 840 -37.16 -0.02 -34.55
CA PHE A 840 -37.24 1.36 -34.04
C PHE A 840 -36.75 2.37 -35.07
N ARG A 841 -37.27 3.60 -35.01
CA ARG A 841 -36.93 4.70 -35.93
C ARG A 841 -35.72 5.45 -35.42
N ARG A 842 -34.52 4.89 -35.64
CA ARG A 842 -33.18 5.49 -35.39
C ARG A 842 -33.21 6.66 -34.38
N GLU A 843 -32.96 7.90 -34.80
CA GLU A 843 -32.83 9.04 -33.88
C GLU A 843 -34.11 9.41 -33.10
N GLN A 844 -35.30 9.13 -33.65
CA GLN A 844 -36.57 9.54 -33.01
C GLN A 844 -36.96 8.66 -31.83
N ASP A 845 -36.51 7.41 -31.84
CA ASP A 845 -36.89 6.40 -30.85
C ASP A 845 -35.73 6.09 -29.86
N ILE A 846 -34.58 6.77 -29.98
CA ILE A 846 -33.49 6.73 -28.98
C ILE A 846 -33.72 7.86 -27.97
N LEU A 847 -34.18 7.53 -26.75
CA LEU A 847 -34.50 8.52 -25.72
C LEU A 847 -33.27 8.95 -24.91
N VAL A 848 -32.41 7.98 -24.56
CA VAL A 848 -31.13 8.22 -23.87
C VAL A 848 -30.06 7.41 -24.58
N ASN A 849 -28.90 8.01 -24.79
CA ASN A 849 -27.75 7.34 -25.39
C ASN A 849 -26.45 8.01 -24.92
N GLN A 850 -26.05 7.74 -23.67
CA GLN A 850 -24.91 8.36 -23.01
C GLN A 850 -23.79 7.35 -22.82
N SER A 851 -22.55 7.76 -23.10
CA SER A 851 -21.40 6.95 -22.73
C SER A 851 -21.21 6.99 -21.22
N LEU A 852 -20.90 5.83 -20.63
CA LEU A 852 -20.48 5.72 -19.23
C LEU A 852 -18.95 5.68 -19.10
N ALA A 853 -18.23 5.97 -20.20
CA ALA A 853 -16.81 6.12 -20.14
C ALA A 853 -16.50 7.30 -19.22
N SER A 854 -15.47 7.13 -18.39
CA SER A 854 -14.78 8.26 -17.77
C SER A 854 -14.49 9.25 -18.89
N SER A 855 -15.21 10.38 -18.91
CA SER A 855 -14.93 11.44 -19.87
C SER A 855 -13.46 11.80 -19.70
N GLY A 856 -12.70 11.82 -20.79
CA GLY A 856 -11.33 12.35 -20.78
C GLY A 856 -11.25 13.79 -20.25
N ASP A 857 -12.40 14.47 -20.11
CA ASP A 857 -12.60 15.63 -19.24
C ASP A 857 -12.66 15.19 -17.79
N TYR A 858 -11.46 15.09 -17.31
CA TYR A 858 -11.03 14.56 -16.07
C TYR A 858 -10.99 15.68 -15.03
N ASP A 859 -12.14 16.32 -14.84
CA ASP A 859 -12.28 17.32 -13.80
C ASP A 859 -12.36 16.61 -12.45
N SER A 860 -11.47 16.98 -11.53
CA SER A 860 -11.48 16.59 -10.11
C SER A 860 -12.79 16.91 -9.36
N ALA A 861 -13.77 17.48 -10.07
CA ALA A 861 -15.05 17.97 -9.59
C ALA A 861 -16.26 17.04 -9.88
N ILE A 862 -16.12 15.91 -10.60
CA ILE A 862 -17.27 14.98 -10.77
C ILE A 862 -17.55 14.30 -9.44
N LYS A 863 -18.53 14.85 -8.71
CA LYS A 863 -19.08 14.32 -7.46
C LYS A 863 -20.42 13.66 -7.76
N TYR A 864 -20.77 12.65 -6.97
CA TYR A 864 -22.13 12.15 -6.97
C TYR A 864 -23.14 13.28 -6.73
N PRO A 865 -24.31 13.25 -7.40
CA PRO A 865 -25.36 14.24 -7.23
C PRO A 865 -25.79 14.43 -5.76
N GLU A 866 -26.19 15.65 -5.40
CA GLU A 866 -26.81 15.92 -4.10
C GLU A 866 -28.24 15.38 -4.00
N LYS A 867 -28.92 15.20 -5.13
CA LYS A 867 -30.23 14.52 -5.22
C LYS A 867 -30.15 13.39 -6.23
N THR A 868 -30.76 12.24 -5.92
CA THR A 868 -30.76 11.05 -6.81
C THR A 868 -31.59 11.29 -8.07
N PRO A 869 -30.99 11.40 -9.27
CA PRO A 869 -31.69 11.76 -10.49
C PRO A 869 -32.19 10.54 -11.29
N PHE A 870 -33.34 10.67 -11.94
CA PHE A 870 -33.98 9.66 -12.78
C PHE A 870 -34.43 10.27 -14.10
N TYR A 871 -34.33 9.49 -15.18
CA TYR A 871 -35.06 9.71 -16.41
C TYR A 871 -36.52 9.28 -16.24
N VAL A 872 -37.45 10.03 -16.83
CA VAL A 872 -38.88 9.71 -16.84
C VAL A 872 -39.40 9.70 -18.27
N TYR A 873 -40.06 8.62 -18.68
CA TYR A 873 -40.57 8.42 -20.04
C TYR A 873 -41.83 7.53 -20.02
N ALA A 874 -42.47 7.38 -21.19
CA ALA A 874 -43.66 6.54 -21.37
C ALA A 874 -44.83 6.86 -20.42
N HIS A 875 -45.19 8.14 -20.34
CA HIS A 875 -46.22 8.63 -19.42
C HIS A 875 -47.63 8.63 -20.04
N ALA A 876 -48.57 7.96 -19.37
CA ALA A 876 -49.99 8.01 -19.70
C ALA A 876 -50.83 7.84 -18.43
N ASN A 877 -51.84 8.69 -18.23
CA ASN A 877 -52.74 8.63 -17.07
C ASN A 877 -51.99 8.48 -15.72
N GLN A 878 -51.00 9.34 -15.45
CA GLN A 878 -50.14 9.35 -14.25
C GLN A 878 -49.17 8.17 -14.10
N SER A 879 -49.29 7.10 -14.90
CA SER A 879 -48.32 6.01 -14.95
C SER A 879 -47.10 6.44 -15.77
N VAL A 880 -45.88 6.22 -15.26
CA VAL A 880 -44.60 6.57 -15.89
C VAL A 880 -43.58 5.44 -15.76
N ASN A 881 -42.61 5.38 -16.67
CA ASN A 881 -41.41 4.56 -16.50
C ASN A 881 -40.25 5.45 -16.04
N ILE A 882 -39.36 4.89 -15.22
CA ILE A 882 -38.16 5.58 -14.74
C ILE A 882 -36.91 4.70 -14.83
N ASP A 883 -35.77 5.35 -15.00
CA ASP A 883 -34.43 4.74 -14.91
C ASP A 883 -33.44 5.72 -14.25
N HIS A 884 -32.62 5.23 -13.32
CA HIS A 884 -31.65 6.04 -12.59
C HIS A 884 -30.58 6.64 -13.51
N VAL A 885 -30.26 7.93 -13.38
CA VAL A 885 -29.20 8.57 -14.18
C VAL A 885 -27.84 8.15 -13.63
N LEU A 886 -27.04 7.47 -14.46
CA LEU A 886 -25.75 6.93 -14.04
C LEU A 886 -24.64 7.96 -14.30
N THR A 887 -24.00 8.44 -13.23
CA THR A 887 -23.03 9.55 -13.30
C THR A 887 -21.57 9.09 -13.27
N MET A 888 -21.22 8.24 -12.30
CA MET A 888 -19.86 7.71 -12.13
C MET A 888 -19.88 6.36 -11.42
N ALA A 889 -18.79 5.59 -11.57
CA ALA A 889 -18.61 4.29 -10.92
C ALA A 889 -17.98 4.43 -9.51
N PRO A 890 -18.34 3.57 -8.55
CA PRO A 890 -19.46 2.62 -8.60
C PRO A 890 -20.83 3.33 -8.61
N ASN A 891 -21.87 2.70 -9.15
CA ASN A 891 -23.25 3.20 -9.05
C ASN A 891 -24.29 2.08 -8.89
N VAL A 892 -25.58 2.43 -8.89
CA VAL A 892 -26.70 1.49 -8.91
C VAL A 892 -27.63 1.79 -10.07
N GLN A 893 -28.05 0.79 -10.83
CA GLN A 893 -29.16 0.93 -11.77
C GLN A 893 -30.48 0.65 -11.03
N LEU A 894 -31.35 1.65 -11.00
CA LEU A 894 -32.70 1.54 -10.43
C LEU A 894 -33.71 1.85 -11.53
N SER A 895 -34.50 0.87 -11.93
CA SER A 895 -35.48 1.03 -13.01
C SER A 895 -36.86 0.54 -12.57
N ALA A 896 -37.91 1.27 -12.92
CA ALA A 896 -39.29 0.87 -12.63
C ALA A 896 -40.21 1.13 -13.82
N ALA A 897 -41.11 0.18 -14.10
CA ALA A 897 -42.08 0.29 -15.17
C ALA A 897 -43.51 0.45 -14.61
N GLY A 898 -44.19 1.53 -15.00
CA GLY A 898 -45.55 1.82 -14.54
C GLY A 898 -45.65 2.38 -13.12
N ALA A 899 -44.68 3.19 -12.69
CA ALA A 899 -44.76 3.93 -11.44
C ALA A 899 -45.85 5.02 -11.51
N VAL A 900 -46.54 5.30 -10.40
CA VAL A 900 -47.64 6.27 -10.39
C VAL A 900 -47.12 7.61 -9.88
N LEU A 901 -47.07 8.61 -10.76
CA LEU A 901 -46.63 9.97 -10.47
C LEU A 901 -47.82 10.88 -10.17
N SER A 902 -47.84 11.46 -8.97
CA SER A 902 -48.85 12.41 -8.51
C SER A 902 -48.20 13.76 -8.18
N LEU A 903 -48.43 14.78 -9.02
CA LEU A 903 -47.89 16.14 -8.84
C LEU A 903 -48.88 17.08 -8.12
N VAL A 904 -48.35 18.11 -7.47
CA VAL A 904 -49.10 19.15 -6.76
C VAL A 904 -48.68 20.54 -7.30
N PRO A 905 -49.60 21.33 -7.90
CA PRO A 905 -50.99 20.96 -8.22
C PRO A 905 -51.06 19.83 -9.27
N PRO A 906 -52.17 19.08 -9.36
CA PRO A 906 -52.32 17.97 -10.30
C PRO A 906 -52.08 18.41 -11.75
N THR A 907 -50.90 18.04 -12.27
CA THR A 907 -50.47 18.40 -13.62
C THR A 907 -50.12 17.13 -14.40
N ARG A 908 -50.58 17.04 -15.66
CA ARG A 908 -50.20 15.94 -16.56
C ARG A 908 -48.95 16.34 -17.33
N LEU A 909 -47.97 15.44 -17.38
CA LEU A 909 -46.80 15.61 -18.23
C LEU A 909 -47.23 15.61 -19.70
N ASP A 910 -46.68 16.52 -20.50
CA ASP A 910 -46.98 16.61 -21.94
C ASP A 910 -46.44 15.37 -22.68
N PRO A 911 -47.28 14.55 -23.33
CA PRO A 911 -46.87 13.39 -24.12
C PRO A 911 -45.94 13.70 -25.29
N SER A 912 -45.87 14.97 -25.74
CA SER A 912 -44.97 15.41 -26.81
C SER A 912 -43.51 15.49 -26.36
N VAL A 913 -43.26 15.68 -25.06
CA VAL A 913 -41.93 15.69 -24.46
C VAL A 913 -41.49 14.25 -24.25
N GLY A 914 -40.48 13.81 -25.00
CA GLY A 914 -40.04 12.40 -24.99
C GLY A 914 -39.32 11.95 -23.72
N LEU A 915 -38.77 12.87 -22.93
CA LEU A 915 -37.95 12.58 -21.76
C LEU A 915 -38.03 13.72 -20.73
N TYR A 916 -38.39 13.40 -19.49
CA TYR A 916 -38.32 14.31 -18.34
C TYR A 916 -37.20 13.86 -17.38
N LYS A 917 -36.76 14.75 -16.48
CA LYS A 917 -35.87 14.43 -15.37
C LYS A 917 -36.63 14.49 -14.05
N LEU A 918 -36.32 13.60 -13.13
CA LEU A 918 -36.92 13.54 -11.80
C LEU A 918 -35.81 13.43 -10.76
N THR A 919 -35.93 14.11 -9.63
CA THR A 919 -35.04 13.91 -8.48
C THR A 919 -35.80 13.43 -7.27
N LEU A 920 -35.24 12.50 -6.51
CA LEU A 920 -35.75 12.13 -5.20
C LEU A 920 -35.34 13.19 -4.17
N ASP A 921 -36.30 13.80 -3.49
CA ASP A 921 -36.04 14.94 -2.60
C ASP A 921 -35.48 14.52 -1.23
N ASP A 922 -35.72 13.27 -0.82
CA ASP A 922 -35.32 12.73 0.50
C ASP A 922 -34.01 11.94 0.46
N TYR A 923 -33.41 11.79 -0.71
CA TYR A 923 -32.29 10.87 -0.94
C TYR A 923 -31.10 11.62 -1.55
N VAL A 924 -30.02 11.69 -0.75
CA VAL A 924 -28.75 12.29 -1.15
C VAL A 924 -27.85 11.19 -1.71
N GLU A 925 -27.64 11.17 -3.02
CA GLU A 925 -26.96 10.06 -3.68
C GLU A 925 -25.53 9.86 -3.16
N ARG A 926 -24.78 10.95 -2.98
CA ARG A 926 -23.40 10.88 -2.47
C ARG A 926 -23.25 10.18 -1.10
N THR A 927 -24.28 10.16 -0.26
CA THR A 927 -24.24 9.50 1.06
C THR A 927 -24.65 8.03 1.00
N MET A 928 -25.11 7.55 -0.16
CA MET A 928 -25.53 6.17 -0.36
C MET A 928 -24.47 5.33 -1.10
N HIS A 929 -23.41 5.96 -1.63
CA HIS A 929 -22.33 5.28 -2.33
C HIS A 929 -21.15 4.91 -1.41
N PRO A 930 -20.53 3.74 -1.62
CA PRO A 930 -20.96 2.68 -2.53
C PRO A 930 -22.23 1.97 -2.01
N PHE A 931 -23.18 1.68 -2.90
CA PHE A 931 -24.42 1.00 -2.52
C PHE A 931 -24.16 -0.45 -2.08
N SER A 932 -24.67 -0.81 -0.90
CA SER A 932 -24.74 -2.20 -0.42
C SER A 932 -26.16 -2.81 -0.57
N GLY A 933 -27.14 -1.97 -0.86
CA GLY A 933 -28.54 -2.32 -1.11
C GLY A 933 -29.40 -1.09 -1.42
N ALA A 934 -30.61 -1.29 -1.93
CA ALA A 934 -31.55 -0.21 -2.27
C ALA A 934 -32.89 -0.37 -1.53
N GLY A 935 -32.85 -0.41 -0.19
CA GLY A 935 -34.03 -0.66 0.64
C GLY A 935 -35.19 0.35 0.48
N PHE A 936 -34.89 1.55 -0.02
CA PHE A 936 -35.90 2.55 -0.35
C PHE A 936 -36.62 2.30 -1.68
N PHE A 937 -36.08 1.47 -2.57
CA PHE A 937 -36.60 1.22 -3.91
C PHE A 937 -37.36 -0.12 -3.94
N THR A 938 -38.48 -0.18 -3.23
CA THR A 938 -39.30 -1.39 -3.03
C THR A 938 -40.76 -1.19 -3.45
N PRO A 939 -41.49 -2.26 -3.85
CA PRO A 939 -42.87 -2.12 -4.35
C PRO A 939 -43.81 -1.44 -3.35
N GLY A 940 -44.68 -0.56 -3.85
CA GLY A 940 -45.66 0.19 -3.05
C GLY A 940 -45.08 1.38 -2.26
N ARG A 941 -43.76 1.58 -2.29
CA ARG A 941 -43.14 2.73 -1.62
C ARG A 941 -43.50 4.03 -2.34
N LYS A 942 -43.86 5.07 -1.57
CA LYS A 942 -44.06 6.44 -2.07
C LYS A 942 -42.83 7.28 -1.78
N LEU A 943 -42.26 7.88 -2.82
CA LEU A 943 -41.07 8.73 -2.76
C LEU A 943 -41.45 10.18 -3.06
N ARG A 944 -40.90 11.16 -2.33
CA ARG A 944 -41.07 12.58 -2.66
C ARG A 944 -40.16 12.94 -3.83
N VAL A 945 -40.73 13.63 -4.81
CA VAL A 945 -40.06 13.88 -6.08
C VAL A 945 -40.27 15.29 -6.59
N THR A 946 -39.26 15.79 -7.28
CA THR A 946 -39.32 16.99 -8.10
C THR A 946 -39.08 16.59 -9.55
N VAL A 947 -40.00 16.92 -10.45
CA VAL A 947 -39.95 16.62 -11.89
C VAL A 947 -39.66 17.90 -12.65
N ARG A 948 -38.72 17.82 -13.58
CA ARG A 948 -38.31 18.92 -14.46
C ARG A 948 -38.39 18.50 -15.92
N GLY A 949 -38.87 19.42 -16.74
CA GLY A 949 -38.82 19.31 -18.19
C GLY A 949 -37.39 19.38 -18.75
N ASP A 950 -37.25 19.14 -20.05
CA ASP A 950 -36.03 19.47 -20.78
C ASP A 950 -35.79 21.00 -20.84
N ASP A 951 -34.60 21.43 -21.27
CA ASP A 951 -34.19 22.85 -21.28
C ASP A 951 -35.11 23.77 -22.12
N LYS A 952 -36.07 23.19 -22.86
CA LYS A 952 -37.05 23.89 -23.71
C LYS A 952 -38.43 24.04 -23.08
N SER A 953 -38.82 23.23 -22.09
CA SER A 953 -40.19 23.19 -21.57
C SER A 953 -40.42 23.99 -20.28
N ASN A 954 -39.36 24.49 -19.63
CA ASN A 954 -39.40 25.33 -18.41
C ASN A 954 -40.34 24.82 -17.30
N PHE A 955 -40.65 23.52 -17.30
CA PHE A 955 -41.60 22.87 -16.41
C PHE A 955 -40.90 22.39 -15.14
N GLU A 956 -41.44 22.72 -13.97
CA GLU A 956 -41.06 22.15 -12.68
C GLU A 956 -42.33 21.80 -11.88
N GLY A 957 -42.39 20.59 -11.33
CA GLY A 957 -43.51 20.13 -10.52
C GLY A 957 -43.03 19.25 -9.36
N HIS A 958 -43.67 19.39 -8.20
CA HIS A 958 -43.35 18.62 -7.00
C HIS A 958 -44.46 17.62 -6.69
N GLY A 959 -44.14 16.47 -6.10
CA GLY A 959 -45.14 15.46 -5.83
C GLY A 959 -44.61 14.17 -5.22
N THR A 960 -45.34 13.08 -5.45
CA THR A 960 -44.97 11.74 -5.01
C THR A 960 -44.95 10.74 -6.17
N LEU A 961 -44.01 9.82 -6.11
CA LEU A 961 -43.88 8.68 -7.02
C LEU A 961 -44.12 7.38 -6.25
N GLU A 962 -45.16 6.63 -6.60
CA GLU A 962 -45.44 5.31 -6.03
C GLU A 962 -44.82 4.20 -6.89
N LEU A 963 -43.95 3.38 -6.29
CA LEU A 963 -43.21 2.35 -7.00
C LEU A 963 -44.07 1.10 -7.30
N PRO A 964 -44.00 0.55 -8.51
CA PRO A 964 -44.79 -0.60 -8.94
C PRO A 964 -44.22 -1.93 -8.42
N ALA A 965 -44.90 -3.04 -8.72
CA ALA A 965 -44.38 -4.38 -8.44
C ALA A 965 -43.15 -4.74 -9.28
N GLN A 966 -43.06 -4.23 -10.51
CA GLN A 966 -41.97 -4.52 -11.44
C GLN A 966 -40.82 -3.51 -11.26
N LEU A 967 -39.82 -3.90 -10.46
CA LEU A 967 -38.62 -3.11 -10.17
C LEU A 967 -37.37 -3.88 -10.57
N HIS A 968 -36.37 -3.16 -11.08
CA HIS A 968 -35.02 -3.66 -11.28
C HIS A 968 -34.03 -2.85 -10.45
N VAL A 969 -33.15 -3.57 -9.74
CA VAL A 969 -32.09 -3.01 -8.92
C VAL A 969 -30.81 -3.78 -9.26
N ASP A 970 -29.78 -3.09 -9.74
CA ASP A 970 -28.45 -3.66 -9.95
C ASP A 970 -27.34 -2.71 -9.50
N TYR A 971 -26.72 -3.06 -8.38
CA TYR A 971 -25.50 -2.41 -7.87
C TYR A 971 -24.31 -3.39 -7.89
N ALA A 972 -24.46 -4.55 -8.54
CA ALA A 972 -23.44 -5.58 -8.63
C ALA A 972 -22.85 -5.65 -10.03
N PHE A 973 -23.63 -6.05 -11.04
CA PHE A 973 -23.11 -6.28 -12.40
C PHE A 973 -22.69 -4.97 -13.06
N LEU A 974 -23.44 -3.89 -12.84
CA LEU A 974 -23.07 -2.54 -13.25
C LEU A 974 -21.64 -2.13 -12.84
N ASN A 975 -21.21 -2.55 -11.65
CA ASN A 975 -19.92 -2.21 -11.04
C ASN A 975 -18.85 -3.29 -11.20
N GLN A 976 -19.16 -4.41 -11.85
CA GLN A 976 -18.18 -5.48 -12.03
C GLN A 976 -17.08 -5.04 -12.98
N GLU A 977 -15.84 -5.22 -12.55
CA GLU A 977 -14.67 -4.83 -13.34
C GLU A 977 -14.32 -5.84 -14.46
N MET A 978 -14.86 -7.06 -14.39
CA MET A 978 -14.37 -8.21 -15.17
C MET A 978 -15.39 -9.21 -15.71
N ALA A 979 -16.69 -8.95 -15.59
CA ALA A 979 -17.68 -9.88 -16.12
C ALA A 979 -17.89 -9.69 -17.63
N ALA A 980 -17.71 -10.78 -18.38
CA ALA A 980 -17.91 -10.83 -19.81
C ALA A 980 -18.55 -12.17 -20.18
N ASP A 981 -19.32 -12.19 -21.26
CA ASP A 981 -19.88 -13.44 -21.76
C ASP A 981 -18.74 -14.41 -22.15
N VAL A 982 -18.87 -15.67 -21.74
CA VAL A 982 -17.88 -16.72 -22.01
C VAL A 982 -18.32 -17.55 -23.20
N TYR A 983 -17.48 -17.57 -24.23
CA TYR A 983 -17.75 -18.28 -25.47
C TYR A 983 -17.02 -19.62 -25.44
N ILE A 984 -17.78 -20.70 -25.52
CA ILE A 984 -17.26 -22.07 -25.69
C ILE A 984 -17.51 -22.46 -27.14
N VAL A 985 -16.44 -22.62 -27.91
CA VAL A 985 -16.49 -22.82 -29.36
C VAL A 985 -15.87 -24.16 -29.72
N ALA A 986 -16.60 -24.96 -30.51
CA ALA A 986 -16.13 -26.23 -31.06
C ALA A 986 -15.81 -26.11 -32.56
N PRO A 987 -14.86 -26.93 -33.08
CA PRO A 987 -14.59 -27.01 -34.51
C PRO A 987 -15.83 -27.41 -35.31
N ALA A 988 -16.00 -26.85 -36.51
CA ALA A 988 -17.13 -27.14 -37.39
C ALA A 988 -17.23 -28.64 -37.75
N SER A 989 -16.10 -29.37 -37.78
CA SER A 989 -16.00 -30.80 -38.07
C SER A 989 -16.45 -31.73 -36.93
N SER A 990 -16.76 -31.20 -35.73
CA SER A 990 -17.11 -32.04 -34.58
C SER A 990 -18.54 -32.60 -34.66
N ALA A 991 -18.68 -33.92 -34.82
CA ALA A 991 -19.98 -34.61 -34.89
C ALA A 991 -20.87 -34.32 -33.66
N HIS A 992 -20.32 -34.51 -32.44
CA HIS A 992 -20.99 -34.24 -31.16
C HIS A 992 -20.78 -32.82 -30.63
N GLY A 993 -20.26 -31.90 -31.45
CA GLY A 993 -19.86 -30.57 -31.02
C GLY A 993 -20.89 -29.80 -30.20
N SER A 994 -22.17 -29.89 -30.58
CA SER A 994 -23.26 -29.13 -29.96
C SER A 994 -23.63 -29.63 -28.57
N GLU A 995 -23.48 -30.94 -28.32
CA GLU A 995 -23.74 -31.54 -27.02
C GLU A 995 -22.58 -31.27 -26.07
N THR A 996 -21.35 -31.45 -26.54
CA THR A 996 -20.13 -31.20 -25.76
C THR A 996 -20.02 -29.76 -25.28
N VAL A 997 -20.26 -28.76 -26.13
CA VAL A 997 -20.21 -27.35 -25.71
C VAL A 997 -21.28 -27.01 -24.66
N ARG A 998 -22.46 -27.67 -24.70
CA ARG A 998 -23.52 -27.49 -23.69
C ARG A 998 -23.11 -28.11 -22.35
N THR A 999 -22.50 -29.28 -22.37
CA THR A 999 -21.99 -29.93 -21.15
C THR A 999 -20.92 -29.08 -20.48
N LEU A 1000 -19.94 -28.58 -21.26
CA LEU A 1000 -18.91 -27.67 -20.75
C LEU A 1000 -19.50 -26.37 -20.18
N ALA A 1001 -20.50 -25.80 -20.86
CA ALA A 1001 -21.21 -24.62 -20.35
C ALA A 1001 -21.91 -24.91 -19.02
N GLY A 1002 -22.55 -26.07 -18.87
CA GLY A 1002 -23.16 -26.52 -17.61
C GLY A 1002 -22.14 -26.64 -16.47
N TYR A 1003 -20.96 -27.21 -16.74
CA TYR A 1003 -19.87 -27.27 -15.77
C TYR A 1003 -19.37 -25.89 -15.35
N LEU A 1004 -19.23 -24.96 -16.30
CA LEU A 1004 -18.81 -23.59 -16.00
C LEU A 1004 -19.86 -22.86 -15.15
N VAL A 1005 -21.15 -23.02 -15.47
CA VAL A 1005 -22.24 -22.46 -14.67
C VAL A 1005 -22.20 -23.02 -13.25
N GLN A 1006 -22.03 -24.33 -13.09
CA GLN A 1006 -21.91 -24.96 -11.78
C GLN A 1006 -20.72 -24.41 -10.99
N ALA A 1007 -19.56 -24.25 -11.62
CA ALA A 1007 -18.35 -23.73 -10.98
C ALA A 1007 -18.54 -22.30 -10.43
N PHE A 1008 -19.22 -21.44 -11.18
CA PHE A 1008 -19.60 -20.11 -10.70
C PHE A 1008 -20.62 -20.17 -9.56
N ARG A 1009 -21.60 -21.09 -9.63
CA ARG A 1009 -22.67 -21.22 -8.63
C ARG A 1009 -22.15 -21.74 -7.29
N THR A 1010 -21.15 -22.62 -7.29
CA THR A 1010 -20.47 -23.12 -6.09
C THR A 1010 -19.45 -22.13 -5.54
N GLY A 1011 -19.03 -21.14 -6.34
CA GLY A 1011 -17.97 -20.18 -5.98
C GLY A 1011 -16.57 -20.76 -6.13
N GLU A 1012 -16.41 -21.85 -6.89
CA GLU A 1012 -15.10 -22.40 -7.25
C GLU A 1012 -14.42 -21.55 -8.34
N ILE A 1013 -15.21 -20.79 -9.11
CA ILE A 1013 -14.75 -19.77 -10.05
C ILE A 1013 -15.48 -18.46 -9.75
N GLU A 1014 -14.75 -17.36 -9.82
CA GLU A 1014 -15.27 -16.00 -9.67
C GLU A 1014 -14.79 -15.13 -10.84
N TRP A 1015 -15.59 -14.12 -11.20
CA TRP A 1015 -15.24 -13.16 -12.25
C TRP A 1015 -13.99 -12.34 -11.95
N THR A 1016 -13.56 -12.30 -10.70
CA THR A 1016 -12.32 -11.65 -10.28
C THR A 1016 -11.06 -12.42 -10.73
N GLY A 1017 -11.17 -13.70 -11.08
CA GLY A 1017 -10.06 -14.50 -11.61
C GLY A 1017 -9.99 -14.49 -13.14
N ASN A 1018 -8.89 -15.00 -13.70
CA ASN A 1018 -8.86 -15.37 -15.11
C ASN A 1018 -9.76 -16.61 -15.30
N VAL A 1019 -10.99 -16.40 -15.78
CA VAL A 1019 -12.02 -17.45 -15.88
C VAL A 1019 -11.55 -18.63 -16.74
N VAL A 1020 -10.77 -18.39 -17.79
CA VAL A 1020 -10.22 -19.44 -18.67
C VAL A 1020 -9.27 -20.36 -17.87
N VAL A 1021 -8.31 -19.77 -17.17
CA VAL A 1021 -7.34 -20.52 -16.35
C VAL A 1021 -8.05 -21.23 -15.20
N ALA A 1022 -8.96 -20.52 -14.51
CA ALA A 1022 -9.72 -21.07 -13.40
C ALA A 1022 -10.60 -22.25 -13.84
N PHE A 1023 -11.20 -22.19 -15.03
CA PHE A 1023 -12.02 -23.28 -15.56
C PHE A 1023 -11.19 -24.50 -15.96
N ASN A 1024 -10.01 -24.30 -16.54
CA ASN A 1024 -9.09 -25.42 -16.80
C ASN A 1024 -8.68 -26.12 -15.51
N LYS A 1025 -8.29 -25.37 -14.47
CA LYS A 1025 -8.00 -25.93 -13.14
C LYS A 1025 -9.22 -26.65 -12.53
N TYR A 1026 -10.42 -26.10 -12.72
CA TYR A 1026 -11.67 -26.71 -12.25
C TYR A 1026 -11.96 -28.06 -12.93
N LEU A 1027 -11.72 -28.15 -14.25
CA LEU A 1027 -11.86 -29.39 -15.00
C LEU A 1027 -10.81 -30.42 -14.57
N GLU A 1028 -9.55 -30.03 -14.44
CA GLU A 1028 -8.44 -30.90 -14.00
C GLU A 1028 -8.72 -31.53 -12.62
N LYS A 1029 -9.18 -30.73 -11.65
CA LYS A 1029 -9.58 -31.22 -10.32
C LYS A 1029 -10.68 -32.31 -10.37
N ARG A 1030 -11.44 -32.35 -11.45
CA ARG A 1030 -12.53 -33.31 -11.69
C ARG A 1030 -12.17 -34.36 -12.74
N GLN A 1031 -10.87 -34.50 -13.07
CA GLN A 1031 -10.38 -35.45 -14.08
C GLN A 1031 -11.02 -35.27 -15.46
N HIS A 1032 -11.34 -34.01 -15.81
CA HIS A 1032 -11.80 -33.60 -17.12
C HIS A 1032 -10.76 -32.70 -17.79
N SER A 1033 -10.83 -32.57 -19.11
CA SER A 1033 -10.02 -31.63 -19.89
C SER A 1033 -10.84 -31.03 -21.04
N LEU A 1034 -10.41 -29.87 -21.54
CA LEU A 1034 -10.95 -29.32 -22.78
C LEU A 1034 -10.62 -30.27 -23.94
N PRO A 1035 -11.60 -30.72 -24.74
CA PRO A 1035 -11.32 -31.57 -25.90
C PRO A 1035 -10.47 -30.84 -26.95
N THR A 1036 -9.64 -31.58 -27.68
CA THR A 1036 -8.75 -31.03 -28.71
C THR A 1036 -9.52 -30.17 -29.73
N GLY A 1037 -9.06 -28.93 -29.94
CA GLY A 1037 -9.66 -27.97 -30.87
C GLY A 1037 -10.83 -27.16 -30.33
N TYR A 1038 -11.30 -27.44 -29.10
CA TYR A 1038 -12.28 -26.58 -28.43
C TYR A 1038 -11.56 -25.38 -27.81
N SER A 1039 -12.24 -24.24 -27.77
CA SER A 1039 -11.72 -23.03 -27.14
C SER A 1039 -12.75 -22.43 -26.18
N ILE A 1040 -12.26 -21.90 -25.07
CA ILE A 1040 -13.01 -21.09 -24.12
C ILE A 1040 -12.37 -19.70 -24.09
N THR A 1041 -13.18 -18.69 -24.33
CA THR A 1041 -12.70 -17.31 -24.47
C THR A 1041 -13.63 -16.33 -23.78
N LEU A 1042 -13.05 -15.26 -23.22
CA LEU A 1042 -13.78 -14.10 -22.71
C LEU A 1042 -14.07 -13.17 -23.90
N GLY A 1043 -15.32 -13.11 -24.34
CA GLY A 1043 -15.70 -12.43 -25.59
C GLY A 1043 -15.46 -13.25 -26.85
N VAL A 1044 -15.93 -12.75 -28.00
CA VAL A 1044 -15.79 -13.43 -29.30
C VAL A 1044 -14.30 -13.62 -29.66
N PRO A 1045 -13.88 -14.82 -30.12
CA PRO A 1045 -12.50 -15.08 -30.53
C PRO A 1045 -12.02 -14.09 -31.60
N THR A 1046 -10.84 -13.49 -31.41
CA THR A 1046 -10.24 -12.52 -32.35
C THR A 1046 -9.75 -13.15 -33.65
N SER A 1047 -9.50 -14.46 -33.67
CA SER A 1047 -9.12 -15.23 -34.85
C SER A 1047 -10.08 -16.40 -35.03
N LEU A 1048 -11.26 -16.13 -35.60
CA LEU A 1048 -12.08 -17.21 -36.16
C LEU A 1048 -11.37 -17.71 -37.42
N PRO A 1049 -11.01 -19.01 -37.54
CA PRO A 1049 -10.43 -19.54 -38.77
C PRO A 1049 -11.33 -19.19 -39.96
N LYS A 1050 -10.71 -18.85 -41.11
CA LYS A 1050 -11.42 -18.40 -42.33
C LYS A 1050 -12.30 -19.48 -42.98
N GLU A 1051 -12.36 -20.69 -42.41
CA GLU A 1051 -13.17 -21.76 -42.94
C GLU A 1051 -14.66 -21.46 -42.74
N VAL A 1052 -15.38 -21.45 -43.87
CA VAL A 1052 -16.80 -21.15 -44.00
C VAL A 1052 -17.60 -22.37 -43.51
N GLY A 1053 -17.61 -22.60 -42.20
CA GLY A 1053 -18.49 -23.54 -41.52
C GLY A 1053 -19.15 -22.86 -40.32
N SER A 1054 -20.43 -23.17 -40.05
CA SER A 1054 -21.10 -22.69 -38.84
C SER A 1054 -20.46 -23.35 -37.62
N TYR A 1055 -19.53 -22.67 -36.95
CA TYR A 1055 -19.01 -23.09 -35.65
C TYR A 1055 -20.16 -23.42 -34.70
N LYS A 1056 -20.01 -24.52 -33.96
CA LYS A 1056 -20.94 -24.87 -32.87
C LYS A 1056 -20.45 -24.15 -31.62
N PHE A 1057 -21.25 -23.25 -31.07
CA PHE A 1057 -20.87 -22.47 -29.90
C PHE A 1057 -22.00 -22.38 -28.88
N VAL A 1058 -21.62 -22.18 -27.61
CA VAL A 1058 -22.53 -21.85 -26.51
C VAL A 1058 -21.94 -20.67 -25.76
N VAL A 1059 -22.81 -19.77 -25.29
CA VAL A 1059 -22.40 -18.56 -24.58
C VAL A 1059 -22.95 -18.61 -23.16
N VAL A 1060 -22.05 -18.71 -22.18
CA VAL A 1060 -22.38 -18.58 -20.76
C VAL A 1060 -22.46 -17.11 -20.42
N SER A 1061 -23.56 -16.71 -19.78
CA SER A 1061 -23.85 -15.31 -19.52
C SER A 1061 -22.94 -14.70 -18.46
N ARG A 1062 -22.59 -13.43 -18.64
CA ARG A 1062 -21.97 -12.59 -17.61
C ARG A 1062 -22.76 -12.47 -16.30
N PHE A 1063 -24.06 -12.85 -16.30
CA PHE A 1063 -24.92 -12.79 -15.11
C PHE A 1063 -24.77 -14.01 -14.16
N VAL A 1064 -24.01 -15.04 -14.58
CA VAL A 1064 -23.76 -16.24 -13.77
C VAL A 1064 -22.81 -15.92 -12.61
N CYS A 1065 -23.17 -16.31 -11.39
CA CYS A 1065 -22.44 -15.96 -10.17
C CYS A 1065 -22.96 -16.83 -9.00
N LYS A 1066 -22.19 -16.96 -7.91
CA LYS A 1066 -22.56 -17.69 -6.68
C LYS A 1066 -23.96 -17.29 -6.19
N GLN A 1067 -24.85 -18.24 -5.90
CA GLN A 1067 -26.27 -17.96 -5.55
C GLN A 1067 -26.65 -18.42 -4.13
N PRO A 1068 -27.56 -17.68 -3.45
CA PRO A 1068 -28.50 -18.24 -2.48
C PRO A 1068 -29.72 -18.87 -3.20
N SER A 1069 -30.37 -19.82 -2.52
CA SER A 1069 -31.23 -20.89 -3.04
C SER A 1069 -32.63 -20.52 -3.58
N SER A 1070 -33.01 -19.25 -3.79
CA SER A 1070 -34.40 -18.90 -4.20
C SER A 1070 -34.51 -17.96 -5.40
N ALA A 1071 -35.47 -18.24 -6.30
CA ALA A 1071 -35.79 -17.44 -7.48
C ALA A 1071 -36.25 -16.00 -7.16
N ARG A 1072 -36.86 -15.79 -5.98
CA ARG A 1072 -37.27 -14.46 -5.47
C ARG A 1072 -36.09 -13.63 -4.95
N SER A 1073 -34.97 -14.29 -4.64
CA SER A 1073 -33.71 -13.66 -4.20
C SER A 1073 -32.80 -13.25 -5.37
N GLN A 1074 -33.15 -13.62 -6.61
CA GLN A 1074 -32.37 -13.33 -7.82
C GLN A 1074 -32.34 -11.84 -8.21
N SER A 1075 -33.19 -11.00 -7.60
CA SER A 1075 -33.27 -9.56 -7.85
C SER A 1075 -32.86 -8.67 -6.65
N PHE A 1076 -32.51 -9.24 -5.49
CA PHE A 1076 -32.44 -8.44 -4.25
C PHE A 1076 -31.23 -8.67 -3.31
N ALA A 1077 -30.28 -9.56 -3.60
CA ALA A 1077 -29.18 -9.81 -2.66
C ALA A 1077 -27.86 -10.16 -3.33
N ARG A 1078 -27.16 -9.16 -3.89
CA ARG A 1078 -25.76 -9.29 -4.30
C ARG A 1078 -25.03 -7.97 -4.04
N GLY A 1079 -24.36 -7.88 -2.90
CA GLY A 1079 -23.60 -6.69 -2.49
C GLY A 1079 -22.52 -6.97 -1.45
N GLN A 1080 -22.75 -7.95 -0.56
CA GLN A 1080 -21.87 -8.21 0.57
C GLN A 1080 -20.44 -8.60 0.15
N THR A 1081 -20.26 -9.47 -0.84
CA THR A 1081 -18.92 -9.91 -1.25
C THR A 1081 -18.08 -8.88 -2.01
N TRP A 1082 -18.70 -7.85 -2.62
CA TRP A 1082 -17.95 -6.76 -3.27
C TRP A 1082 -17.59 -5.66 -2.26
N ALA A 1083 -18.49 -5.33 -1.34
CA ALA A 1083 -18.23 -4.40 -0.24
C ALA A 1083 -17.15 -4.92 0.74
N GLU A 1084 -17.11 -6.24 0.97
CA GLU A 1084 -16.08 -6.91 1.78
C GLU A 1084 -14.67 -6.86 1.17
N LYS A 1085 -14.54 -6.63 -0.15
CA LYS A 1085 -13.24 -6.59 -0.84
C LYS A 1085 -12.52 -5.24 -0.71
N TYR A 1086 -13.22 -4.17 -0.29
CA TYR A 1086 -12.65 -2.83 -0.10
C TYR A 1086 -13.01 -2.21 1.28
N PRO A 1087 -12.67 -2.87 2.40
CA PRO A 1087 -13.05 -2.39 3.74
C PRO A 1087 -12.42 -1.04 4.12
N GLY A 1088 -11.39 -0.58 3.39
CA GLY A 1088 -10.69 0.67 3.65
C GLY A 1088 -11.28 1.93 3.01
N LYS A 1089 -12.47 1.85 2.38
CA LYS A 1089 -13.19 3.01 1.80
C LYS A 1089 -14.65 3.12 2.27
N ILE A 1090 -15.06 2.35 3.28
CA ILE A 1090 -16.34 2.51 3.98
C ILE A 1090 -16.15 3.42 5.18
#